data_AF-A0A5N6U6F1-F1
#
_entry.id   AF-A0A5N6U6F1-F1
#
_cell.length_a   1.000
_cell.length_b   1.000
_cell.length_c   1.000
_cell.angle_alpha   90.00
_cell.angle_beta   90.00
_cell.angle_gamma   90.00
#
_symmetry.space_group_name_H-M   'P 1'
#
loop_
_entity.id
_entity.type
_entity.pdbx_description
1 polymer ?
#
loop_
_entity_poly.entity_id
_entity_poly.type
_entity_poly.pdbx_seq_one_letter_code
_entity_poly.pdbx_strand_id
1 'polypeptide(L)'
;MQGQKAERGPRGRYARLICRGCRARKIKCVLPSPADLGPLGTPQSDTTSCERCRNLDLECIIEHTYLGRPAAKRANRANIAGKSDPSVSPHSSPQDEEKASRLSDSIRQYLFSGAMDDNLILQRSRDATNPSLDDDRIYHAMANTGTFIAGVLAKDASFGSGIQLTSTWDTPLTDIVSHDLAITLDNLLVWQRLFVLGIPSLLHLRERLLSADPNTNNVATKLLFAVSCLAACESSEIHRRQGSLKDSLQQATSSYGQDFIFSPPTHIDSVVLCRFLSIFKPTALATSKRVAHQSVKAELYINLAYRIAERLRILPEPGIMPLLDTTNIDSVEMERELILSIQGLQLIAEEFLLGDFLTMTLHSFRQVLQRMQPHIDSYHVLLQTRSCSPIMIFHIKWTIATYMQIEAMASSRQCWMNPNQLFIVVEEGEKKCLAEINSAYQSLSETAGAGQQNELMAMCSLLELRFHGVIARMLGLGLFLTSVLQARAEKDQPQNTEIHRDEATQLGNTVINSLTTTPASERSSHFFNFLRHFGARYPDKLQGILAKFMECTTIKLGDNNYIAPIRPIVMEIVNQCKNIVENNLIRFRVSGRLHPNFDRQLDLFTQCAHQLAAMVQPGISPETAFINGCVYSASGKMVFGLCDLMKSLKLQASLANDWDDAMRVANIPAEPAMQFSSFEAWNLWPARAQPQDLFDWGQPSATSGFPNPATDFPNPAVGFPGTSTGFDDMLPFTQ
;
A
#
# COMPACT_ATOMS: atom_id res chain seq x y z
N MET A 1 -17.57 17.10 -49.36
CA MET A 1 -17.20 18.54 -49.40
C MET A 1 -15.78 18.68 -48.89
N GLN A 2 -14.96 19.45 -49.61
CA GLN A 2 -13.54 19.68 -49.34
C GLN A 2 -13.32 20.48 -48.04
N GLY A 3 -12.12 20.34 -47.49
CA GLY A 3 -11.78 20.71 -46.12
C GLY A 3 -11.67 22.20 -45.83
N GLN A 4 -11.83 22.52 -44.54
CA GLN A 4 -11.06 23.56 -43.89
C GLN A 4 -10.44 22.95 -42.62
N LYS A 5 -9.16 22.59 -42.72
CA LYS A 5 -8.31 22.38 -41.55
C LYS A 5 -8.21 23.73 -40.85
N ALA A 6 -8.76 23.85 -39.63
CA ALA A 6 -8.53 25.01 -38.79
C ALA A 6 -7.03 25.14 -38.52
N GLU A 7 -6.42 26.22 -39.01
CA GLU A 7 -5.02 26.57 -38.76
C GLU A 7 -4.76 26.58 -37.25
N ARG A 8 -3.92 25.66 -36.76
CA ARG A 8 -3.37 25.70 -35.41
C ARG A 8 -2.26 26.75 -35.36
N GLY A 9 -2.64 28.02 -35.43
CA GLY A 9 -1.77 29.16 -35.15
C GLY A 9 -1.45 29.28 -33.64
N PRO A 10 -0.39 30.02 -33.26
CA PRO A 10 -0.09 30.31 -31.87
C PRO A 10 -1.29 31.05 -31.27
N ARG A 11 -1.79 30.58 -30.11
CA ARG A 11 -3.04 31.03 -29.43
C ARG A 11 -3.32 32.54 -29.60
N GLY A 12 -3.92 32.92 -30.72
CA GLY A 12 -4.37 34.29 -30.97
C GLY A 12 -5.65 34.53 -30.19
N ARG A 13 -5.82 35.74 -29.63
CA ARG A 13 -6.99 36.34 -28.94
C ARG A 13 -7.80 35.49 -27.92
N TYR A 14 -8.02 34.19 -28.12
CA TYR A 14 -8.56 33.18 -27.20
C TYR A 14 -7.84 33.10 -25.85
N ALA A 15 -6.59 33.58 -25.74
CA ALA A 15 -5.90 33.65 -24.46
C ALA A 15 -6.50 34.68 -23.49
N ARG A 16 -7.35 35.60 -23.99
CA ARG A 16 -7.94 36.73 -23.23
C ARG A 16 -9.39 36.50 -22.79
N LEU A 17 -10.01 35.37 -23.12
CA LEU A 17 -11.40 35.08 -22.80
C LEU A 17 -11.52 33.70 -22.15
N ILE A 18 -12.36 33.56 -21.13
CA ILE A 18 -12.57 32.29 -20.44
C ILE A 18 -14.02 32.11 -20.01
N CYS A 19 -14.55 30.90 -20.16
CA CYS A 19 -15.81 30.49 -19.54
C CYS A 19 -15.57 30.15 -18.06
N ARG A 20 -16.30 30.79 -17.14
CA ARG A 20 -16.20 30.57 -15.69
C ARG A 20 -16.44 29.12 -15.29
N GLY A 21 -17.51 28.49 -15.79
CA GLY A 21 -17.87 27.12 -15.46
C GLY A 21 -16.80 26.11 -15.89
N CYS A 22 -16.20 26.32 -17.06
CA CYS A 22 -15.10 25.47 -17.54
C CYS A 22 -13.79 25.74 -16.79
N ARG A 23 -13.50 27.00 -16.44
CA ARG A 23 -12.33 27.38 -15.62
C ARG A 23 -12.37 26.80 -14.22
N ALA A 24 -13.50 26.93 -13.53
CA ALA A 24 -13.67 26.41 -12.17
C ALA A 24 -13.42 24.90 -12.13
N ARG A 25 -13.79 24.20 -13.20
CA ARG A 25 -13.58 22.76 -13.38
C ARG A 25 -12.23 22.42 -14.04
N LYS A 26 -11.34 23.40 -14.27
CA LYS A 26 -10.03 23.29 -14.93
C LYS A 26 -10.06 22.59 -16.31
N ILE A 27 -11.17 22.71 -17.03
CA ILE A 27 -11.37 22.06 -18.34
C ILE A 27 -11.26 23.08 -19.47
N LYS A 28 -10.59 22.68 -20.56
CA LYS A 28 -10.53 23.50 -21.78
C LYS A 28 -11.88 23.45 -22.49
N CYS A 29 -12.42 24.61 -22.82
CA CYS A 29 -13.61 24.72 -23.67
C CYS A 29 -13.27 25.43 -24.97
N VAL A 30 -14.02 25.13 -26.01
CA VAL A 30 -14.00 25.86 -27.29
C VAL A 30 -15.04 26.98 -27.18
N LEU A 31 -14.57 28.23 -27.26
CA LEU A 31 -15.43 29.41 -27.30
C LEU A 31 -15.78 29.73 -28.77
N PRO A 32 -16.99 30.24 -29.06
CA PRO A 32 -17.31 30.85 -30.34
C PRO A 32 -16.34 31.99 -30.71
N SER A 33 -16.39 32.43 -31.97
CA SER A 33 -15.58 33.58 -32.40
C SER A 33 -15.89 34.81 -31.53
N PRO A 34 -14.91 35.66 -31.18
CA PRO A 34 -15.15 36.86 -30.37
C PRO A 34 -16.18 37.83 -30.97
N ALA A 35 -16.41 37.77 -32.28
CA ALA A 35 -17.43 38.57 -32.96
C ALA A 35 -18.86 38.08 -32.69
N ASP A 36 -19.01 36.81 -32.30
CA ASP A 36 -20.31 36.14 -32.12
C ASP A 36 -20.67 36.00 -30.63
N LEU A 37 -19.87 36.56 -29.72
CA LEU A 37 -20.14 36.50 -28.29
C LEU A 37 -21.15 37.58 -27.88
N GLY A 38 -22.06 37.22 -26.98
CA GLY A 38 -22.89 38.17 -26.27
C GLY A 38 -22.07 39.01 -25.29
N PRO A 39 -22.74 39.95 -24.58
CA PRO A 39 -22.07 40.77 -23.57
C PRO A 39 -21.31 39.90 -22.54
N LEU A 40 -20.07 40.29 -22.24
CA LEU A 40 -19.20 39.56 -21.33
C LEU A 40 -19.61 39.80 -19.87
N GLY A 41 -19.38 38.82 -19.01
CA GLY A 41 -19.79 38.87 -17.59
C GLY A 41 -21.26 38.57 -17.34
N THR A 42 -22.06 38.36 -18.39
CA THR A 42 -23.46 37.89 -18.31
C THR A 42 -23.61 36.50 -18.93
N PRO A 43 -24.67 35.74 -18.53
CA PRO A 43 -25.00 34.46 -19.16
C PRO A 43 -25.14 34.59 -20.67
N GLN A 44 -24.48 33.71 -21.40
CA GLN A 44 -24.55 33.62 -22.85
C GLN A 44 -25.78 32.83 -23.28
N SER A 45 -26.40 33.23 -24.39
CA SER A 45 -27.41 32.42 -25.07
C SER A 45 -26.80 31.16 -25.70
N ASP A 46 -27.60 30.15 -26.01
CA ASP A 46 -27.13 28.85 -26.53
C ASP A 46 -26.25 28.95 -27.79
N THR A 47 -26.50 29.92 -28.65
CA THR A 47 -25.69 30.18 -29.87
C THR A 47 -24.33 30.81 -29.56
N THR A 48 -24.23 31.47 -28.41
CA THR A 48 -23.05 32.24 -27.95
C THR A 48 -22.29 31.57 -26.79
N SER A 49 -22.85 30.47 -26.27
CA SER A 49 -22.27 29.63 -25.22
C SER A 49 -21.08 28.81 -25.74
N CYS A 50 -20.15 28.46 -24.83
CA CYS A 50 -19.08 27.53 -25.17
C CYS A 50 -19.67 26.16 -25.52
N GLU A 51 -19.03 25.44 -26.44
CA GLU A 51 -19.54 24.18 -26.99
C GLU A 51 -19.96 23.18 -25.90
N ARG A 52 -19.18 23.13 -24.82
CA ARG A 52 -19.44 22.24 -23.69
C ARG A 52 -20.62 22.68 -22.83
N CYS A 53 -20.74 23.97 -22.52
CA CYS A 53 -21.88 24.47 -21.75
C CYS A 53 -23.18 24.27 -22.53
N ARG A 54 -23.14 24.49 -23.85
CA ARG A 54 -24.27 24.20 -24.74
C ARG A 54 -24.65 22.71 -24.74
N ASN A 55 -23.68 21.80 -24.84
CA ASN A 55 -23.96 20.36 -24.87
C ASN A 55 -24.43 19.77 -23.53
N LEU A 56 -24.15 20.45 -22.42
CA LEU A 56 -24.49 20.00 -21.07
C LEU A 56 -25.65 20.81 -20.46
N ASP A 57 -26.26 21.70 -21.24
CA ASP A 57 -27.32 22.62 -20.78
C ASP A 57 -26.93 23.37 -19.49
N LEU A 58 -25.72 23.94 -19.49
CA LEU A 58 -25.14 24.66 -18.35
C LEU A 58 -25.03 26.16 -18.64
N GLU A 59 -25.26 26.98 -17.62
CA GLU A 59 -25.05 28.42 -17.69
C GLU A 59 -23.59 28.76 -18.08
N CYS A 60 -23.44 29.52 -19.16
CA CYS A 60 -22.13 29.90 -19.69
C CYS A 60 -21.87 31.40 -19.46
N ILE A 61 -20.95 31.75 -18.57
CA ILE A 61 -20.52 33.14 -18.36
C ILE A 61 -19.08 33.29 -18.85
N ILE A 62 -18.87 34.13 -19.87
CA ILE A 62 -17.57 34.38 -20.48
C ILE A 62 -17.01 35.72 -19.97
N GLU A 63 -15.76 35.72 -19.52
CA GLU A 63 -15.07 36.90 -18.97
C GLU A 63 -13.69 37.11 -19.61
N HIS A 64 -13.19 38.34 -19.47
CA HIS A 64 -11.81 38.65 -19.80
C HIS A 64 -10.82 38.08 -18.77
N THR A 65 -9.71 37.53 -19.26
CA THR A 65 -8.59 37.11 -18.40
C THR A 65 -7.53 38.22 -18.36
N TYR A 66 -7.23 38.72 -17.16
CA TYR A 66 -6.18 39.73 -16.93
C TYR A 66 -4.75 39.17 -16.89
N LEU A 67 -4.58 37.84 -17.02
CA LEU A 67 -3.29 37.16 -16.87
C LEU A 67 -2.80 36.60 -18.22
N GLY A 68 -2.03 37.41 -18.95
CA GLY A 68 -1.13 36.88 -19.97
C GLY A 68 -0.01 36.09 -19.29
N ARG A 69 0.28 34.86 -19.75
CA ARG A 69 1.52 34.17 -19.37
C ARG A 69 2.71 34.98 -19.89
N PRO A 70 3.76 35.25 -19.09
CA PRO A 70 5.04 35.71 -19.63
C PRO A 70 5.53 34.71 -20.67
N ALA A 71 6.02 35.20 -21.81
CA ALA A 71 6.66 34.37 -22.82
C ALA A 71 7.82 33.60 -22.15
N ALA A 72 7.85 32.28 -22.32
CA ALA A 72 8.96 31.47 -21.85
C ALA A 72 10.24 31.92 -22.57
N LYS A 73 11.16 32.54 -21.83
CA LYS A 73 12.53 32.76 -22.30
C LYS A 73 13.10 31.40 -22.71
N ARG A 74 13.32 31.20 -24.00
CA ARG A 74 14.15 30.12 -24.52
C ARG A 74 15.56 30.35 -23.96
N ALA A 75 15.95 29.53 -22.98
CA ALA A 75 17.35 29.38 -22.65
C ALA A 75 18.04 28.72 -23.86
N ASN A 76 19.06 29.38 -24.39
CA ASN A 76 19.91 28.89 -25.47
C ASN A 76 20.45 27.50 -25.12
N ARG A 77 19.91 26.45 -25.75
CA ARG A 77 20.65 25.21 -26.03
C ARG A 77 21.15 25.30 -27.45
N ALA A 78 22.29 25.96 -27.61
CA ALA A 78 23.19 25.78 -28.74
C ALA A 78 24.57 25.53 -28.14
N ASN A 79 25.29 24.55 -28.70
CA ASN A 79 26.52 23.93 -28.19
C ASN A 79 26.18 22.90 -27.10
N ILE A 80 26.07 21.60 -27.37
CA ILE A 80 27.15 20.73 -27.84
C ILE A 80 26.55 19.66 -28.76
N ALA A 81 26.86 19.77 -30.05
CA ALA A 81 26.81 18.66 -30.99
C ALA A 81 28.18 18.64 -31.68
N GLY A 82 28.84 17.48 -31.68
CA GLY A 82 30.02 17.24 -32.51
C GLY A 82 31.19 16.60 -31.78
N LYS A 83 31.15 15.25 -31.66
CA LYS A 83 32.24 14.34 -32.08
C LYS A 83 31.79 12.87 -31.90
N SER A 84 31.46 12.23 -33.01
CA SER A 84 31.70 10.80 -33.31
C SER A 84 33.23 10.57 -33.37
N ASP A 85 33.88 9.43 -33.12
CA ASP A 85 33.68 7.96 -33.10
C ASP A 85 34.88 7.36 -32.30
N PRO A 86 35.21 6.02 -32.21
CA PRO A 86 34.54 4.77 -32.61
C PRO A 86 34.51 3.66 -31.50
N SER A 87 33.89 2.54 -31.86
CA SER A 87 33.78 1.23 -31.19
C SER A 87 35.06 0.63 -30.55
N VAL A 88 34.93 0.08 -29.32
CA VAL A 88 35.59 -1.16 -28.84
C VAL A 88 34.65 -1.89 -27.84
N SER A 89 34.70 -3.22 -27.90
CA SER A 89 33.87 -4.29 -27.32
C SER A 89 34.01 -4.48 -25.77
N PRO A 90 33.27 -5.44 -25.15
CA PRO A 90 32.75 -5.33 -23.78
C PRO A 90 33.71 -5.84 -22.70
N HIS A 91 33.76 -5.13 -21.58
CA HIS A 91 34.24 -5.68 -20.31
C HIS A 91 33.20 -5.49 -19.20
N SER A 92 33.04 -6.56 -18.44
CA SER A 92 32.07 -6.85 -17.41
C SER A 92 32.26 -6.05 -16.11
N SER A 93 31.16 -5.51 -15.58
CA SER A 93 30.90 -4.98 -14.20
C SER A 93 31.69 -3.74 -13.72
N PRO A 94 31.17 -2.88 -12.80
CA PRO A 94 29.93 -2.95 -12.00
C PRO A 94 28.99 -1.73 -12.23
N GLN A 95 27.80 -1.94 -12.79
CA GLN A 95 26.80 -0.86 -13.01
C GLN A 95 25.62 -0.88 -12.01
N ASP A 96 25.58 -1.86 -11.10
CA ASP A 96 24.47 -2.01 -10.16
C ASP A 96 24.61 -1.17 -8.89
N GLU A 97 25.84 -0.83 -8.46
CA GLU A 97 26.07 -0.01 -7.26
C GLU A 97 25.70 1.47 -7.46
N GLU A 98 25.87 2.03 -8.67
CA GLU A 98 25.63 3.46 -8.94
C GLU A 98 24.13 3.81 -8.99
N LYS A 99 23.23 2.84 -9.19
CA LYS A 99 21.77 3.07 -9.29
C LYS A 99 21.04 2.89 -7.96
N ALA A 100 21.47 1.96 -7.10
CA ALA A 100 20.94 1.82 -5.74
C ALA A 100 21.21 3.08 -4.89
N SER A 101 22.34 3.74 -5.13
CA SER A 101 22.76 4.98 -4.43
C SER A 101 21.72 6.11 -4.51
N ARG A 102 21.02 6.27 -5.64
CA ARG A 102 20.10 7.40 -5.88
C ARG A 102 18.81 7.34 -5.06
N LEU A 103 18.27 6.14 -4.84
CA LEU A 103 17.08 5.94 -4.02
C LEU A 103 17.42 6.04 -2.53
N SER A 104 18.58 5.51 -2.11
CA SER A 104 19.07 5.67 -0.73
C SER A 104 19.23 7.16 -0.37
N ASP A 105 19.81 7.97 -1.25
CA ASP A 105 19.92 9.42 -1.05
C ASP A 105 18.55 10.12 -0.98
N SER A 106 17.59 9.68 -1.79
CA SER A 106 16.22 10.22 -1.77
C SER A 106 15.48 9.86 -0.49
N ILE A 107 15.61 8.61 -0.02
CA ILE A 107 15.07 8.15 1.27
C ILE A 107 15.72 8.95 2.40
N ARG A 108 17.05 9.16 2.33
CA ARG A 108 17.78 10.00 3.29
C ARG A 108 17.21 11.43 3.31
N GLN A 109 16.94 12.03 2.16
CA GLN A 109 16.34 13.38 2.11
C GLN A 109 14.99 13.46 2.84
N TYR A 110 14.14 12.45 2.74
CA TYR A 110 12.85 12.43 3.45
C TYR A 110 12.99 12.11 4.94
N LEU A 111 13.85 11.16 5.32
CA LEU A 111 14.04 10.77 6.72
C LEU A 111 14.83 11.82 7.53
N PHE A 112 15.69 12.60 6.86
CA PHE A 112 16.59 13.56 7.48
C PHE A 112 16.36 15.02 7.00
N SER A 113 15.20 15.37 6.44
CA SER A 113 14.96 16.72 5.91
C SER A 113 15.09 17.84 6.95
N GLY A 114 14.79 17.59 8.22
CA GLY A 114 15.03 18.56 9.31
C GLY A 114 16.51 18.76 9.66
N ALA A 115 17.44 17.96 9.13
CA ALA A 115 18.87 17.95 9.49
C ALA A 115 19.75 18.81 8.58
N MET A 116 19.24 19.16 7.40
CA MET A 116 20.02 19.79 6.34
C MET A 116 20.02 21.32 6.43
N ASP A 117 19.17 21.91 7.28
CA ASP A 117 19.04 23.37 7.42
C ASP A 117 20.00 23.99 8.46
N ASP A 118 20.66 23.21 9.31
CA ASP A 118 21.59 23.73 10.34
C ASP A 118 22.83 24.41 9.74
N ASN A 119 23.22 24.09 8.50
CA ASN A 119 24.31 24.76 7.80
C ASN A 119 23.91 26.10 7.14
N LEU A 120 22.64 26.50 7.19
CA LEU A 120 22.12 27.72 6.55
C LEU A 120 21.45 28.72 7.52
N ILE A 121 21.54 28.49 8.84
CA ILE A 121 20.95 29.36 9.88
C ILE A 121 21.63 30.74 10.00
N LEU A 122 22.64 31.06 9.18
CA LEU A 122 23.21 32.42 9.13
C LEU A 122 22.49 33.41 8.19
N GLN A 123 21.41 33.05 7.50
CA GLN A 123 20.71 34.00 6.60
C GLN A 123 19.18 34.05 6.58
N ARG A 124 18.43 33.16 7.26
CA ARG A 124 16.96 33.29 7.30
C ARG A 124 16.48 34.25 8.39
N SER A 125 16.42 35.52 7.99
CA SER A 125 15.64 36.59 8.58
C SER A 125 14.25 36.13 9.08
N ARG A 126 14.05 36.32 10.38
CA ARG A 126 12.86 36.55 11.25
C ARG A 126 11.41 36.59 10.74
N ASP A 127 11.07 36.32 9.49
CA ASP A 127 9.69 36.36 8.98
C ASP A 127 9.30 35.02 8.32
N ALA A 128 8.97 34.01 9.12
CA ALA A 128 8.40 32.75 8.63
C ALA A 128 7.10 32.42 9.39
N THR A 129 6.03 33.13 9.06
CA THR A 129 4.66 32.84 9.56
C THR A 129 3.87 31.91 8.65
N ASN A 130 4.50 31.27 7.66
CA ASN A 130 3.86 30.25 6.82
C ASN A 130 4.81 29.07 6.60
N PRO A 131 4.35 27.81 6.80
CA PRO A 131 5.12 26.63 6.42
C PRO A 131 5.40 26.65 4.92
N SER A 132 6.60 26.24 4.51
CA SER A 132 6.94 26.18 3.10
C SER A 132 6.17 25.04 2.42
N LEU A 133 5.93 25.15 1.11
CA LEU A 133 5.35 24.09 0.28
C LEU A 133 6.16 22.77 0.31
N ASP A 134 7.40 22.81 0.80
CA ASP A 134 8.27 21.64 0.96
C ASP A 134 8.01 20.92 2.30
N ASP A 135 7.75 21.68 3.37
CA ASP A 135 7.44 21.14 4.70
C ASP A 135 6.12 20.34 4.70
N ASP A 136 5.09 20.85 4.00
CA ASP A 136 3.81 20.15 3.83
C ASP A 136 3.97 18.82 3.07
N ARG A 137 4.88 18.77 2.09
CA ARG A 137 5.15 17.55 1.31
C ARG A 137 5.90 16.52 2.13
N ILE A 138 6.88 16.95 2.91
CA ILE A 138 7.63 16.10 3.84
C ILE A 138 6.68 15.52 4.88
N TYR A 139 5.85 16.36 5.50
CA TYR A 139 4.80 15.94 6.42
C TYR A 139 3.93 14.83 5.83
N HIS A 140 3.34 15.06 4.64
CA HIS A 140 2.43 14.09 4.04
C HIS A 140 3.14 12.80 3.60
N ALA A 141 4.40 12.89 3.17
CA ALA A 141 5.21 11.72 2.89
C ALA A 141 5.42 10.90 4.16
N MET A 142 5.80 11.55 5.26
CA MET A 142 6.06 10.83 6.50
C MET A 142 4.80 10.27 7.16
N ALA A 143 3.64 10.93 7.02
CA ALA A 143 2.35 10.52 7.56
C ALA A 143 1.69 9.35 6.80
N ASN A 144 2.02 9.18 5.53
CA ASN A 144 1.35 8.24 4.64
C ASN A 144 2.38 7.51 3.77
N THR A 145 2.52 6.20 4.00
CA THR A 145 3.47 5.34 3.28
C THR A 145 3.31 5.42 1.76
N GLY A 146 2.08 5.52 1.24
CA GLY A 146 1.84 5.69 -0.20
C GLY A 146 2.42 7.00 -0.74
N THR A 147 2.33 8.08 0.03
CA THR A 147 2.92 9.37 -0.33
C THR A 147 4.44 9.37 -0.18
N PHE A 148 5.00 8.72 0.84
CA PHE A 148 6.45 8.46 0.94
C PHE A 148 6.97 7.72 -0.28
N ILE A 149 6.37 6.57 -0.61
CA ILE A 149 6.80 5.73 -1.74
C ILE A 149 6.68 6.51 -3.05
N ALA A 150 5.56 7.17 -3.30
CA ALA A 150 5.41 8.00 -4.49
C ALA A 150 6.44 9.15 -4.55
N GLY A 151 6.76 9.77 -3.42
CA GLY A 151 7.75 10.85 -3.31
C GLY A 151 9.17 10.38 -3.60
N VAL A 152 9.57 9.24 -3.03
CA VAL A 152 10.88 8.61 -3.29
C VAL A 152 10.98 8.19 -4.76
N LEU A 153 9.97 7.52 -5.30
CA LEU A 153 9.95 7.08 -6.71
C LEU A 153 9.96 8.26 -7.69
N ALA A 154 9.41 9.42 -7.32
CA ALA A 154 9.46 10.62 -8.17
C ALA A 154 10.89 11.10 -8.47
N LYS A 155 11.88 10.72 -7.66
CA LYS A 155 13.29 11.06 -7.84
C LYS A 155 14.02 10.13 -8.82
N ASP A 156 13.45 8.97 -9.13
CA ASP A 156 13.97 8.04 -10.13
C ASP A 156 13.14 8.09 -11.41
N ALA A 157 13.67 8.79 -12.43
CA ALA A 157 13.01 8.98 -13.71
C ALA A 157 12.82 7.68 -14.52
N SER A 158 13.47 6.57 -14.14
CA SER A 158 13.30 5.29 -14.82
C SER A 158 12.02 4.55 -14.38
N PHE A 159 11.47 4.85 -13.20
CA PHE A 159 10.24 4.19 -12.74
C PHE A 159 9.07 4.51 -13.68
N GLY A 160 8.44 3.47 -14.23
CA GLY A 160 7.30 3.61 -15.14
C GLY A 160 7.64 4.18 -16.52
N SER A 161 8.91 4.38 -16.87
CA SER A 161 9.30 4.88 -18.20
C SER A 161 9.01 3.89 -19.33
N GLY A 162 8.84 2.61 -19.02
CA GLY A 162 8.47 1.53 -19.93
C GLY A 162 6.97 1.33 -20.13
N ILE A 163 6.12 2.01 -19.36
CA ILE A 163 4.65 1.85 -19.45
C ILE A 163 4.17 2.16 -20.87
N GLN A 164 3.44 1.22 -21.47
CA GLN A 164 2.84 1.41 -22.79
C GLN A 164 1.59 2.30 -22.69
N LEU A 165 1.56 3.34 -23.52
CA LEU A 165 0.46 4.29 -23.61
C LEU A 165 -0.14 4.18 -25.02
N THR A 166 -1.18 3.38 -25.14
CA THR A 166 -1.86 3.11 -26.41
C THR A 166 -3.24 3.77 -26.37
N SER A 167 -3.55 4.56 -27.40
CA SER A 167 -4.80 5.35 -27.45
C SER A 167 -5.96 4.64 -28.14
N THR A 168 -5.69 3.58 -28.91
CA THR A 168 -6.68 2.91 -29.76
C THR A 168 -6.42 1.42 -29.78
N TRP A 169 -7.48 0.64 -29.70
CA TRP A 169 -7.48 -0.80 -29.78
C TRP A 169 -8.72 -1.26 -30.55
N ASP A 170 -8.49 -1.90 -31.70
CA ASP A 170 -9.57 -2.22 -32.65
C ASP A 170 -9.90 -3.72 -32.72
N THR A 171 -9.01 -4.58 -32.19
CA THR A 171 -9.18 -6.03 -32.25
C THR A 171 -10.11 -6.52 -31.13
N PRO A 172 -11.18 -7.28 -31.42
CA PRO A 172 -12.02 -7.85 -30.36
C PRO A 172 -11.22 -8.76 -29.40
N LEU A 173 -11.45 -8.61 -28.09
CA LEU A 173 -10.77 -9.41 -27.05
C LEU A 173 -11.08 -10.92 -27.20
N THR A 174 -12.26 -11.25 -27.74
CA THR A 174 -12.72 -12.62 -28.00
C THR A 174 -11.96 -13.31 -29.14
N ASP A 175 -11.28 -12.53 -29.99
CA ASP A 175 -10.53 -13.02 -31.14
C ASP A 175 -9.08 -13.36 -30.75
N ILE A 176 -8.53 -12.63 -29.76
CA ILE A 176 -7.20 -12.91 -29.20
C ILE A 176 -7.23 -13.94 -28.06
N VAL A 177 -8.35 -14.05 -27.33
CA VAL A 177 -8.53 -15.05 -26.25
C VAL A 177 -9.68 -15.98 -26.61
N SER A 178 -9.33 -17.22 -27.02
CA SER A 178 -10.29 -18.28 -27.31
C SER A 178 -11.00 -18.79 -26.05
N HIS A 179 -12.06 -19.58 -26.24
CA HIS A 179 -12.80 -20.21 -25.15
C HIS A 179 -11.89 -21.08 -24.25
N ASP A 180 -11.11 -21.99 -24.86
CA ASP A 180 -10.21 -22.89 -24.11
C ASP A 180 -9.07 -22.14 -23.42
N LEU A 181 -8.57 -21.08 -24.05
CA LEU A 181 -7.55 -20.23 -23.46
C LEU A 181 -8.10 -19.45 -22.26
N ALA A 182 -9.35 -18.96 -22.33
CA ALA A 182 -9.99 -18.30 -21.21
C ALA A 182 -10.09 -19.24 -19.99
N ILE A 183 -10.47 -20.51 -20.17
CA ILE A 183 -10.51 -21.52 -19.10
C ILE A 183 -9.11 -21.74 -18.50
N THR A 184 -8.11 -21.89 -19.36
CA THR A 184 -6.72 -22.12 -18.93
C THR A 184 -6.19 -20.93 -18.11
N LEU A 185 -6.45 -19.70 -18.57
CA LEU A 185 -6.05 -18.49 -17.86
C LEU A 185 -6.82 -18.31 -16.54
N ASP A 186 -8.08 -18.73 -16.49
CA ASP A 186 -8.93 -18.57 -15.30
C ASP A 186 -8.38 -19.35 -14.10
N ASN A 187 -7.85 -20.55 -14.35
CA ASN A 187 -7.18 -21.39 -13.35
C ASN A 187 -5.90 -20.78 -12.78
N LEU A 188 -5.33 -19.76 -13.42
CA LEU A 188 -4.14 -19.05 -12.96
C LEU A 188 -4.45 -17.85 -12.06
N LEU A 189 -5.74 -17.51 -11.90
CA LEU A 189 -6.21 -16.32 -11.15
C LEU A 189 -6.56 -16.60 -9.69
N VAL A 190 -6.08 -17.72 -9.13
CA VAL A 190 -6.46 -18.17 -7.78
C VAL A 190 -6.15 -17.10 -6.72
N TRP A 191 -4.98 -16.47 -6.81
CA TRP A 191 -4.59 -15.38 -5.91
C TRP A 191 -5.42 -14.11 -6.10
N GLN A 192 -5.71 -13.72 -7.34
CA GLN A 192 -6.54 -12.56 -7.63
C GLN A 192 -7.95 -12.74 -7.07
N ARG A 193 -8.51 -13.95 -7.19
CA ARG A 193 -9.82 -14.31 -6.63
C ARG A 193 -9.84 -14.37 -5.11
N LEU A 194 -8.74 -14.77 -4.48
CA LEU A 194 -8.61 -14.75 -3.02
C LEU A 194 -8.61 -13.32 -2.45
N PHE A 195 -8.04 -12.34 -3.15
CA PHE A 195 -7.94 -10.97 -2.62
C PHE A 195 -9.02 -10.02 -3.12
N VAL A 196 -9.59 -10.26 -4.30
CA VAL A 196 -10.64 -9.45 -4.89
C VAL A 196 -11.88 -10.31 -5.02
N LEU A 197 -12.76 -10.19 -4.03
CA LEU A 197 -14.08 -10.83 -4.05
C LEU A 197 -14.86 -10.45 -5.30
N GLY A 198 -15.68 -11.38 -5.78
CA GLY A 198 -16.67 -11.13 -6.84
C GLY A 198 -16.09 -10.95 -8.25
N ILE A 199 -14.83 -11.36 -8.51
CA ILE A 199 -14.33 -11.47 -9.88
C ILE A 199 -15.14 -12.55 -10.62
N PRO A 200 -15.84 -12.21 -11.71
CA PRO A 200 -16.50 -13.23 -12.53
C PRO A 200 -15.46 -14.06 -13.29
N SER A 201 -15.80 -15.31 -13.65
CA SER A 201 -14.88 -16.14 -14.42
C SER A 201 -14.55 -15.52 -15.78
N LEU A 202 -13.33 -15.76 -16.27
CA LEU A 202 -12.93 -15.31 -17.60
C LEU A 202 -13.89 -15.83 -18.67
N LEU A 203 -14.40 -17.06 -18.50
CA LEU A 203 -15.39 -17.62 -19.41
C LEU A 203 -16.69 -16.81 -19.41
N HIS A 204 -17.22 -16.50 -18.24
CA HIS A 204 -18.44 -15.71 -18.11
C HIS A 204 -18.27 -14.28 -18.64
N LEU A 205 -17.12 -13.65 -18.37
CA LEU A 205 -16.79 -12.35 -18.96
C LEU A 205 -16.72 -12.43 -20.49
N ARG A 206 -16.11 -13.48 -21.05
CA ARG A 206 -16.01 -13.69 -22.50
C ARG A 206 -17.40 -13.83 -23.14
N GLU A 207 -18.31 -14.58 -22.54
CA GLU A 207 -19.70 -14.71 -23.01
C GLU A 207 -20.41 -13.35 -23.03
N ARG A 208 -20.22 -12.55 -21.98
CA ARG A 208 -20.75 -11.18 -21.92
C ARG A 208 -20.16 -10.26 -22.97
N LEU A 209 -18.90 -10.45 -23.38
CA LEU A 209 -18.27 -9.69 -24.47
C LEU A 209 -18.84 -10.04 -25.85
N LEU A 210 -19.43 -11.23 -26.03
CA LEU A 210 -20.13 -11.62 -27.26
C LEU A 210 -21.57 -11.09 -27.31
N SER A 211 -22.10 -10.61 -26.18
CA SER A 211 -23.42 -9.99 -26.11
C SER A 211 -23.46 -8.67 -26.86
N ALA A 212 -24.58 -8.41 -27.53
CA ALA A 212 -24.88 -7.13 -28.15
C ALA A 212 -25.45 -6.10 -27.14
N ASP A 213 -25.80 -6.52 -25.92
CA ASP A 213 -26.34 -5.62 -24.90
C ASP A 213 -25.22 -4.74 -24.31
N PRO A 214 -25.26 -3.41 -24.49
CA PRO A 214 -24.24 -2.50 -23.99
C PRO A 214 -24.15 -2.47 -22.46
N ASN A 215 -25.17 -2.92 -21.71
CA ASN A 215 -25.09 -3.04 -20.26
C ASN A 215 -24.16 -4.17 -19.84
N THR A 216 -24.15 -5.28 -20.59
CA THR A 216 -23.28 -6.44 -20.33
C THR A 216 -21.90 -6.30 -20.97
N ASN A 217 -21.83 -5.75 -22.18
CA ASN A 217 -20.61 -5.53 -22.97
C ASN A 217 -20.13 -4.07 -22.87
N ASN A 218 -19.84 -3.62 -21.65
CA ASN A 218 -19.38 -2.27 -21.38
C ASN A 218 -17.85 -2.20 -21.27
N VAL A 219 -17.30 -0.97 -21.21
CA VAL A 219 -15.85 -0.75 -21.10
C VAL A 219 -15.23 -1.36 -19.84
N ALA A 220 -15.96 -1.40 -18.72
CA ALA A 220 -15.46 -2.01 -17.49
C ALA A 220 -15.33 -3.53 -17.63
N THR A 221 -16.29 -4.19 -18.29
CA THR A 221 -16.23 -5.63 -18.59
C THR A 221 -15.07 -5.97 -19.52
N LYS A 222 -14.88 -5.18 -20.60
CA LYS A 222 -13.74 -5.32 -21.53
C LYS A 222 -12.41 -5.18 -20.80
N LEU A 223 -12.28 -4.15 -19.99
CA LEU A 223 -11.05 -3.88 -19.25
C LEU A 223 -10.80 -4.92 -18.15
N LEU A 224 -11.82 -5.34 -17.41
CA LEU A 224 -11.70 -6.39 -16.39
C LEU A 224 -11.25 -7.70 -17.02
N PHE A 225 -11.82 -8.10 -18.16
CA PHE A 225 -11.37 -9.26 -18.92
C PHE A 225 -9.91 -9.13 -19.35
N ALA A 226 -9.54 -8.02 -20.00
CA ALA A 226 -8.17 -7.79 -20.49
C ALA A 226 -7.13 -7.81 -19.37
N VAL A 227 -7.40 -7.13 -18.25
CA VAL A 227 -6.51 -7.06 -17.08
C VAL A 227 -6.39 -8.39 -16.37
N SER A 228 -7.48 -9.15 -16.27
CA SER A 228 -7.48 -10.47 -15.66
C SER A 228 -6.70 -11.48 -16.51
N CYS A 229 -6.93 -11.50 -17.83
CA CYS A 229 -6.11 -12.28 -18.76
C CYS A 229 -4.62 -11.88 -18.70
N LEU A 230 -4.33 -10.58 -18.64
CA LEU A 230 -2.96 -10.08 -18.51
C LEU A 230 -2.31 -10.58 -17.22
N ALA A 231 -2.98 -10.49 -16.08
CA ALA A 231 -2.47 -10.99 -14.81
C ALA A 231 -2.25 -12.51 -14.84
N ALA A 232 -3.13 -13.28 -15.46
CA ALA A 232 -2.96 -14.72 -15.64
C ALA A 232 -1.74 -15.05 -16.50
N CYS A 233 -1.55 -14.33 -17.62
CA CYS A 233 -0.36 -14.49 -18.47
C CYS A 233 0.92 -14.22 -17.69
N GLU A 234 0.87 -13.26 -16.76
CA GLU A 234 2.01 -12.84 -15.95
C GLU A 234 2.39 -13.83 -14.84
N SER A 235 1.45 -14.66 -14.38
CA SER A 235 1.65 -15.62 -13.29
C SER A 235 2.23 -16.97 -13.74
N SER A 236 2.41 -17.23 -15.04
CA SER A 236 2.78 -18.55 -15.57
C SER A 236 3.92 -18.51 -16.59
N GLU A 237 4.66 -19.62 -16.74
CA GLU A 237 5.68 -19.80 -17.80
C GLU A 237 5.11 -19.81 -19.23
N ILE A 238 3.79 -19.74 -19.39
CA ILE A 238 3.09 -19.57 -20.68
C ILE A 238 3.65 -18.38 -21.49
N HIS A 239 4.30 -17.42 -20.82
CA HIS A 239 5.11 -16.36 -21.44
C HIS A 239 6.01 -16.82 -22.60
N ARG A 240 6.70 -17.96 -22.48
CA ARG A 240 7.63 -18.42 -23.53
C ARG A 240 6.94 -18.81 -24.82
N ARG A 241 5.64 -19.13 -24.79
CA ARG A 241 4.87 -19.57 -25.97
C ARG A 241 3.93 -18.50 -26.53
N GLN A 242 3.62 -17.43 -25.78
CA GLN A 242 2.57 -16.46 -26.15
C GLN A 242 2.96 -14.99 -25.91
N GLY A 243 4.21 -14.59 -26.16
CA GLY A 243 4.66 -13.20 -25.98
C GLY A 243 3.80 -12.16 -26.71
N SER A 244 3.30 -12.48 -27.91
CA SER A 244 2.41 -11.61 -28.68
C SER A 244 1.05 -11.37 -28.01
N LEU A 245 0.53 -12.35 -27.25
CA LEU A 245 -0.73 -12.21 -26.53
C LEU A 245 -0.60 -11.22 -25.38
N LYS A 246 0.50 -11.30 -24.62
CA LYS A 246 0.77 -10.37 -23.52
C LYS A 246 0.82 -8.92 -24.01
N ASP A 247 1.57 -8.67 -25.08
CA ASP A 247 1.68 -7.33 -25.66
C ASP A 247 0.32 -6.82 -26.16
N SER A 248 -0.47 -7.69 -26.80
CA SER A 248 -1.84 -7.38 -27.22
C SER A 248 -2.74 -7.02 -26.04
N LEU A 249 -2.69 -7.79 -24.96
CA LEU A 249 -3.47 -7.54 -23.74
C LEU A 249 -3.02 -6.26 -23.01
N GLN A 250 -1.72 -5.93 -23.03
CA GLN A 250 -1.21 -4.67 -22.50
C GLN A 250 -1.72 -3.47 -23.28
N GLN A 251 -1.73 -3.55 -24.62
CA GLN A 251 -2.27 -2.50 -25.48
C GLN A 251 -3.78 -2.33 -25.27
N ALA A 252 -4.53 -3.43 -25.23
CA ALA A 252 -5.97 -3.41 -24.95
C ALA A 252 -6.27 -2.79 -23.57
N THR A 253 -5.53 -3.19 -22.53
CA THR A 253 -5.64 -2.64 -21.18
C THR A 253 -5.40 -1.14 -21.17
N SER A 254 -4.35 -0.68 -21.86
CA SER A 254 -4.01 0.75 -21.97
C SER A 254 -5.13 1.53 -22.64
N SER A 255 -5.66 1.03 -23.77
CA SER A 255 -6.73 1.68 -24.53
C SER A 255 -8.05 1.75 -23.76
N TYR A 256 -8.59 0.60 -23.31
CA TYR A 256 -9.83 0.57 -22.53
C TYR A 256 -9.69 1.29 -21.18
N GLY A 257 -8.48 1.34 -20.64
CA GLY A 257 -8.13 2.11 -19.44
C GLY A 257 -8.34 3.62 -19.58
N GLN A 258 -7.95 4.19 -20.73
CA GLN A 258 -8.21 5.61 -21.00
C GLN A 258 -9.72 5.88 -21.01
N ASP A 259 -10.48 5.09 -21.77
CA ASP A 259 -11.94 5.22 -21.87
C ASP A 259 -12.62 5.08 -20.51
N PHE A 260 -12.18 4.09 -19.71
CA PHE A 260 -12.71 3.84 -18.38
C PHE A 260 -12.45 5.00 -17.41
N ILE A 261 -11.25 5.59 -17.38
CA ILE A 261 -10.94 6.71 -16.47
C ILE A 261 -11.80 7.94 -16.79
N PHE A 262 -12.08 8.20 -18.07
CA PHE A 262 -12.88 9.37 -18.46
C PHE A 262 -14.38 9.16 -18.28
N SER A 263 -14.87 7.93 -18.44
CA SER A 263 -16.30 7.62 -18.36
C SER A 263 -16.55 6.22 -17.78
N PRO A 264 -16.32 6.01 -16.47
CA PRO A 264 -16.51 4.70 -15.86
C PRO A 264 -18.01 4.34 -15.81
N PRO A 265 -18.42 3.17 -16.31
CA PRO A 265 -19.80 2.71 -16.21
C PRO A 265 -20.25 2.55 -14.77
N THR A 266 -21.53 2.83 -14.50
CA THR A 266 -22.14 2.49 -13.20
C THR A 266 -22.55 1.02 -13.22
N HIS A 267 -21.58 0.13 -12.98
CA HIS A 267 -21.71 -1.32 -13.09
C HIS A 267 -20.82 -2.03 -12.06
N ILE A 268 -21.21 -3.23 -11.60
CA ILE A 268 -20.46 -3.97 -10.56
C ILE A 268 -19.03 -4.30 -11.00
N ASP A 269 -18.82 -4.66 -12.26
CA ASP A 269 -17.47 -4.85 -12.84
C ASP A 269 -16.57 -3.64 -12.67
N SER A 270 -17.10 -2.41 -12.68
CA SER A 270 -16.29 -1.21 -12.46
C SER A 270 -15.73 -1.17 -11.03
N VAL A 271 -16.51 -1.62 -10.05
CA VAL A 271 -16.09 -1.72 -8.65
C VAL A 271 -15.00 -2.79 -8.51
N VAL A 272 -15.26 -3.99 -9.04
CA VAL A 272 -14.31 -5.12 -9.02
C VAL A 272 -13.00 -4.75 -9.72
N LEU A 273 -13.08 -4.14 -10.91
CA LEU A 273 -11.94 -3.67 -11.69
C LEU A 273 -11.11 -2.64 -10.93
N CYS A 274 -11.74 -1.63 -10.31
CA CYS A 274 -11.01 -0.63 -9.54
C CYS A 274 -10.26 -1.25 -8.36
N ARG A 275 -10.88 -2.20 -7.65
CA ARG A 275 -10.21 -2.94 -6.57
C ARG A 275 -9.07 -3.79 -7.10
N PHE A 276 -9.27 -4.48 -8.21
CA PHE A 276 -8.21 -5.26 -8.88
C PHE A 276 -7.00 -4.38 -9.23
N LEU A 277 -7.23 -3.25 -9.90
CA LEU A 277 -6.18 -2.31 -10.29
C LEU A 277 -5.47 -1.75 -9.05
N SER A 278 -6.22 -1.38 -8.01
CA SER A 278 -5.66 -0.93 -6.74
C SER A 278 -4.71 -1.96 -6.11
N ILE A 279 -5.07 -3.23 -6.13
CA ILE A 279 -4.38 -4.30 -5.40
C ILE A 279 -3.18 -4.83 -6.18
N PHE A 280 -3.30 -5.01 -7.49
CA PHE A 280 -2.30 -5.72 -8.30
C PHE A 280 -1.61 -4.85 -9.35
N LYS A 281 -2.31 -3.84 -9.90
CA LYS A 281 -1.89 -3.13 -11.11
C LYS A 281 -2.10 -1.61 -11.02
N PRO A 282 -1.60 -0.93 -9.97
CA PRO A 282 -1.95 0.47 -9.75
C PRO A 282 -1.42 1.40 -10.85
N THR A 283 -0.32 1.02 -11.52
CA THR A 283 0.30 1.79 -12.60
C THR A 283 -0.25 1.47 -13.99
N ALA A 284 -1.14 0.47 -14.14
CA ALA A 284 -1.60 0.01 -15.45
C ALA A 284 -2.33 1.09 -16.25
N LEU A 285 -3.05 1.99 -15.57
CA LEU A 285 -3.79 3.08 -16.22
C LEU A 285 -3.11 4.44 -16.05
N ALA A 286 -1.79 4.48 -15.83
CA ALA A 286 -1.05 5.74 -15.75
C ALA A 286 -1.23 6.54 -17.05
N THR A 287 -1.76 7.76 -16.95
CA THR A 287 -2.02 8.62 -18.12
C THR A 287 -0.75 9.22 -18.74
N SER A 288 0.36 9.16 -18.01
CA SER A 288 1.68 9.55 -18.49
C SER A 288 2.77 8.86 -17.68
N LYS A 289 3.86 8.51 -18.36
CA LYS A 289 5.08 7.96 -17.77
C LYS A 289 5.62 8.84 -16.62
N ARG A 290 5.45 10.17 -16.71
CA ARG A 290 5.95 11.13 -15.72
C ARG A 290 5.21 11.09 -14.38
N VAL A 291 4.00 10.55 -14.34
CA VAL A 291 3.15 10.53 -13.14
C VAL A 291 2.88 9.11 -12.63
N ALA A 292 3.55 8.10 -13.21
CA ALA A 292 3.39 6.69 -12.83
C ALA A 292 3.62 6.46 -11.32
N HIS A 293 4.59 7.17 -10.73
CA HIS A 293 4.87 7.11 -9.30
C HIS A 293 3.68 7.52 -8.42
N GLN A 294 2.81 8.44 -8.87
CA GLN A 294 1.62 8.83 -8.11
C GLN A 294 0.54 7.74 -8.14
N SER A 295 0.47 6.97 -9.23
CA SER A 295 -0.54 5.91 -9.38
C SER A 295 -0.35 4.77 -8.35
N VAL A 296 0.87 4.59 -7.82
CA VAL A 296 1.19 3.60 -6.78
C VAL A 296 0.33 3.78 -5.51
N LYS A 297 -0.15 4.99 -5.23
CA LYS A 297 -1.07 5.25 -4.10
C LYS A 297 -2.44 4.62 -4.28
N ALA A 298 -2.86 4.38 -5.52
CA ALA A 298 -4.16 3.82 -5.90
C ALA A 298 -5.42 4.61 -5.45
N GLU A 299 -5.27 5.82 -4.91
CA GLU A 299 -6.39 6.66 -4.42
C GLU A 299 -7.49 6.86 -5.47
N LEU A 300 -7.11 7.03 -6.74
CA LEU A 300 -8.07 7.20 -7.84
C LEU A 300 -9.03 6.00 -7.92
N TYR A 301 -8.50 4.78 -7.86
CA TYR A 301 -9.33 3.58 -8.05
C TYR A 301 -10.27 3.36 -6.87
N ILE A 302 -9.79 3.56 -5.64
CA ILE A 302 -10.63 3.42 -4.45
C ILE A 302 -11.76 4.47 -4.46
N ASN A 303 -11.45 5.72 -4.79
CA ASN A 303 -12.46 6.78 -4.90
C ASN A 303 -13.48 6.50 -6.03
N LEU A 304 -13.03 6.00 -7.17
CA LEU A 304 -13.93 5.59 -8.26
C LEU A 304 -14.83 4.42 -7.84
N ALA A 305 -14.25 3.39 -7.23
CA ALA A 305 -14.99 2.24 -6.72
C ALA A 305 -16.06 2.68 -5.72
N TYR A 306 -15.70 3.53 -4.74
CA TYR A 306 -16.63 4.07 -3.75
C TYR A 306 -17.79 4.82 -4.40
N ARG A 307 -17.51 5.75 -5.32
CA ARG A 307 -18.56 6.54 -5.99
C ARG A 307 -19.48 5.72 -6.87
N ILE A 308 -18.96 4.67 -7.51
CA ILE A 308 -19.77 3.76 -8.31
C ILE A 308 -20.61 2.86 -7.39
N ALA A 309 -20.01 2.35 -6.32
CA ALA A 309 -20.70 1.56 -5.30
C ALA A 309 -21.84 2.34 -4.63
N GLU A 310 -21.63 3.63 -4.34
CA GLU A 310 -22.64 4.56 -3.83
C GLU A 310 -23.83 4.66 -4.80
N ARG A 311 -23.57 4.83 -6.10
CA ARG A 311 -24.62 4.87 -7.13
C ARG A 311 -25.35 3.54 -7.32
N LEU A 312 -24.64 2.42 -7.14
CA LEU A 312 -25.20 1.08 -7.18
C LEU A 312 -25.94 0.70 -5.89
N ARG A 313 -25.88 1.54 -4.84
CA ARG A 313 -26.48 1.28 -3.51
C ARG A 313 -25.98 -0.02 -2.86
N ILE A 314 -24.71 -0.37 -3.07
CA ILE A 314 -24.07 -1.53 -2.42
C ILE A 314 -23.31 -1.14 -1.14
N LEU A 315 -23.18 0.16 -0.84
CA LEU A 315 -22.53 0.62 0.37
C LEU A 315 -23.48 0.45 1.57
N PRO A 316 -23.03 -0.13 2.70
CA PRO A 316 -23.89 -0.34 3.86
C PRO A 316 -24.38 0.98 4.46
N GLU A 317 -25.66 1.02 4.84
CA GLU A 317 -26.29 2.17 5.50
C GLU A 317 -26.35 1.98 7.03
N PRO A 318 -26.31 3.07 7.82
CA PRO A 318 -26.40 2.96 9.28
C PRO A 318 -27.68 2.27 9.74
N GLY A 319 -27.56 1.30 10.65
CA GLY A 319 -28.71 0.65 11.29
C GLY A 319 -29.40 -0.45 10.49
N ILE A 320 -28.94 -0.76 9.27
CA ILE A 320 -29.40 -1.93 8.52
C ILE A 320 -28.59 -3.16 8.95
N MET A 321 -29.26 -4.23 9.37
CA MET A 321 -28.64 -5.53 9.60
C MET A 321 -28.97 -6.47 8.42
N PRO A 322 -27.99 -6.83 7.58
CA PRO A 322 -28.28 -7.55 6.32
C PRO A 322 -28.61 -9.05 6.50
N LEU A 323 -28.35 -9.65 7.67
CA LEU A 323 -28.29 -11.12 7.82
C LEU A 323 -29.14 -11.67 8.99
N LEU A 324 -30.11 -10.91 9.49
CA LEU A 324 -30.91 -11.31 10.67
C LEU A 324 -31.79 -12.56 10.47
N ASP A 325 -32.08 -12.96 9.23
CA ASP A 325 -33.08 -14.01 8.94
C ASP A 325 -32.54 -15.07 7.95
N THR A 326 -31.34 -15.61 8.22
CA THR A 326 -30.67 -16.53 7.29
C THR A 326 -31.18 -17.97 7.36
N THR A 327 -32.03 -18.34 8.32
CA THR A 327 -32.41 -19.75 8.59
C THR A 327 -33.02 -20.50 7.39
N ASN A 328 -33.64 -19.79 6.44
CA ASN A 328 -34.28 -20.36 5.24
C ASN A 328 -33.64 -19.97 3.89
N ILE A 329 -32.51 -19.24 3.89
CA ILE A 329 -31.86 -18.80 2.64
C ILE A 329 -30.95 -19.89 2.08
N ASP A 330 -31.04 -20.12 0.76
CA ASP A 330 -30.15 -20.99 -0.01
C ASP A 330 -28.67 -20.57 0.15
N SER A 331 -27.75 -21.54 0.17
CA SER A 331 -26.34 -21.27 0.43
C SER A 331 -25.68 -20.40 -0.64
N VAL A 332 -26.07 -20.58 -1.91
CA VAL A 332 -25.51 -19.82 -3.05
C VAL A 332 -25.98 -18.36 -3.00
N GLU A 333 -27.27 -18.14 -2.75
CA GLU A 333 -27.82 -16.79 -2.66
C GLU A 333 -27.26 -16.04 -1.45
N MET A 334 -27.08 -16.73 -0.31
CA MET A 334 -26.43 -16.13 0.85
C MET A 334 -24.98 -15.73 0.56
N GLU A 335 -24.19 -16.59 -0.10
CA GLU A 335 -22.80 -16.28 -0.43
C GLU A 335 -22.71 -15.05 -1.34
N ARG A 336 -23.65 -14.91 -2.29
CA ARG A 336 -23.76 -13.72 -3.14
C ARG A 336 -24.04 -12.44 -2.35
N GLU A 337 -25.03 -12.47 -1.45
CA GLU A 337 -25.34 -11.32 -0.58
C GLU A 337 -24.19 -10.99 0.37
N LEU A 338 -23.51 -12.01 0.88
CA LEU A 338 -22.33 -11.87 1.73
C LEU A 338 -21.18 -11.21 0.98
N ILE A 339 -20.92 -11.60 -0.28
CA ILE A 339 -19.91 -10.96 -1.13
C ILE A 339 -20.18 -9.46 -1.28
N LEU A 340 -21.42 -9.07 -1.60
CA LEU A 340 -21.79 -7.65 -1.76
C LEU A 340 -21.63 -6.88 -0.44
N SER A 341 -22.09 -7.46 0.67
CA SER A 341 -21.99 -6.90 2.01
C SER A 341 -20.53 -6.66 2.42
N ILE A 342 -19.66 -7.66 2.25
CA ILE A 342 -18.23 -7.57 2.57
C ILE A 342 -17.53 -6.56 1.66
N GLN A 343 -17.81 -6.57 0.36
CA GLN A 343 -17.24 -5.60 -0.59
C GLN A 343 -17.60 -4.16 -0.21
N GLY A 344 -18.86 -3.90 0.16
CA GLY A 344 -19.33 -2.59 0.58
C GLY A 344 -18.60 -2.08 1.84
N LEU A 345 -18.43 -2.93 2.85
CA LEU A 345 -17.69 -2.61 4.08
C LEU A 345 -16.21 -2.35 3.80
N GLN A 346 -15.58 -3.22 3.01
CA GLN A 346 -14.17 -3.07 2.64
C GLN A 346 -13.95 -1.75 1.92
N LEU A 347 -14.84 -1.34 1.00
CA LEU A 347 -14.71 -0.07 0.29
C LEU A 347 -14.86 1.16 1.18
N ILE A 348 -15.81 1.16 2.13
CA ILE A 348 -15.94 2.28 3.08
C ILE A 348 -14.70 2.38 3.96
N ALA A 349 -14.21 1.26 4.47
CA ALA A 349 -13.02 1.24 5.30
C ALA A 349 -11.76 1.65 4.51
N GLU A 350 -11.59 1.15 3.29
CA GLU A 350 -10.48 1.48 2.39
C GLU A 350 -10.49 2.97 2.03
N GLU A 351 -11.65 3.55 1.68
CA GLU A 351 -11.79 4.98 1.36
C GLU A 351 -11.50 5.86 2.58
N PHE A 352 -12.04 5.51 3.75
CA PHE A 352 -11.80 6.23 5.00
C PHE A 352 -10.32 6.24 5.39
N LEU A 353 -9.64 5.10 5.22
CA LEU A 353 -8.22 4.94 5.55
C LEU A 353 -7.27 5.60 4.53
N LEU A 354 -7.77 6.18 3.43
CA LEU A 354 -6.96 7.07 2.58
C LEU A 354 -6.69 8.43 3.25
N GLY A 355 -7.52 8.83 4.21
CA GLY A 355 -7.39 10.09 4.93
C GLY A 355 -6.13 10.15 5.79
N ASP A 356 -5.64 11.37 6.04
CA ASP A 356 -4.57 11.61 7.01
C ASP A 356 -5.15 11.57 8.43
N PHE A 357 -4.63 10.67 9.26
CA PHE A 357 -5.07 10.45 10.64
C PHE A 357 -5.20 11.74 11.45
N LEU A 358 -4.27 12.69 11.32
CA LEU A 358 -4.33 13.93 12.10
C LEU A 358 -5.55 14.79 11.70
N THR A 359 -5.91 14.78 10.42
CA THR A 359 -7.04 15.54 9.87
C THR A 359 -8.40 14.88 10.11
N MET A 360 -8.43 13.57 10.39
CA MET A 360 -9.66 12.82 10.58
C MET A 360 -10.31 13.13 11.93
N THR A 361 -11.58 13.53 11.93
CA THR A 361 -12.29 13.87 13.18
C THR A 361 -12.84 12.63 13.88
N LEU A 362 -13.00 12.68 15.21
CA LEU A 362 -13.66 11.60 15.97
C LEU A 362 -15.09 11.35 15.46
N HIS A 363 -15.78 12.39 14.96
CA HIS A 363 -17.08 12.25 14.34
C HIS A 363 -17.01 11.37 13.09
N SER A 364 -16.02 11.60 12.21
CA SER A 364 -15.80 10.79 11.02
C SER A 364 -15.53 9.31 11.36
N PHE A 365 -14.72 9.03 12.40
CA PHE A 365 -14.53 7.66 12.90
C PHE A 365 -15.85 7.02 13.32
N ARG A 366 -16.65 7.72 14.12
CA ARG A 366 -17.94 7.21 14.61
C ARG A 366 -18.91 6.92 13.47
N GLN A 367 -18.96 7.77 12.45
CA GLN A 367 -19.82 7.53 11.28
C GLN A 367 -19.47 6.23 10.56
N VAL A 368 -18.18 5.95 10.36
CA VAL A 368 -17.74 4.70 9.71
C VAL A 368 -18.02 3.49 10.60
N LEU A 369 -17.68 3.56 11.90
CA LEU A 369 -17.92 2.47 12.85
C LEU A 369 -19.42 2.13 12.98
N GLN A 370 -20.29 3.14 12.99
CA GLN A 370 -21.75 2.95 13.03
C GLN A 370 -22.30 2.21 11.81
N ARG A 371 -21.64 2.33 10.64
CA ARG A 371 -21.99 1.59 9.42
C ARG A 371 -21.44 0.17 9.43
N MET A 372 -20.27 -0.05 10.04
CA MET A 372 -19.61 -1.36 10.05
C MET A 372 -20.14 -2.29 11.15
N GLN A 373 -20.36 -1.78 12.36
CA GLN A 373 -20.66 -2.58 13.55
C GLN A 373 -21.80 -3.59 13.36
N PRO A 374 -22.98 -3.21 12.82
CA PRO A 374 -24.09 -4.16 12.68
C PRO A 374 -23.75 -5.37 11.79
N HIS A 375 -22.89 -5.14 10.79
CA HIS A 375 -22.45 -6.19 9.88
C HIS A 375 -21.40 -7.09 10.54
N ILE A 376 -20.45 -6.50 11.27
CA ILE A 376 -19.44 -7.25 12.01
C ILE A 376 -20.10 -8.18 13.04
N ASP A 377 -21.07 -7.67 13.80
CA ASP A 377 -21.84 -8.47 14.75
C ASP A 377 -22.59 -9.61 14.04
N SER A 378 -23.20 -9.32 12.89
CA SER A 378 -23.88 -10.33 12.07
C SER A 378 -22.91 -11.41 11.56
N TYR A 379 -21.68 -11.04 11.19
CA TYR A 379 -20.68 -12.01 10.73
C TYR A 379 -20.19 -12.91 11.86
N HIS A 380 -20.03 -12.41 13.08
CA HIS A 380 -19.71 -13.25 14.23
C HIS A 380 -20.79 -14.30 14.48
N VAL A 381 -22.06 -13.91 14.45
CA VAL A 381 -23.19 -14.85 14.58
C VAL A 381 -23.21 -15.83 13.42
N LEU A 382 -22.99 -15.38 12.19
CA LEU A 382 -22.99 -16.23 11.00
C LEU A 382 -21.92 -17.33 11.10
N LEU A 383 -20.68 -16.97 11.47
CA LEU A 383 -19.58 -17.92 11.63
C LEU A 383 -19.83 -18.96 12.74
N GLN A 384 -20.66 -18.64 13.74
CA GLN A 384 -21.02 -19.56 14.83
C GLN A 384 -22.22 -20.46 14.48
N THR A 385 -23.08 -20.02 13.57
CA THR A 385 -24.38 -20.66 13.32
C THR A 385 -24.46 -21.40 12.00
N ARG A 386 -23.57 -21.10 11.04
CA ARG A 386 -23.55 -21.71 9.70
C ARG A 386 -22.13 -22.00 9.22
N SER A 387 -22.00 -23.05 8.42
CA SER A 387 -20.77 -23.31 7.67
C SER A 387 -20.61 -22.27 6.55
N CYS A 388 -19.44 -21.65 6.49
CA CYS A 388 -19.05 -20.71 5.44
C CYS A 388 -17.90 -21.31 4.61
N SER A 389 -17.79 -20.92 3.35
CA SER A 389 -16.63 -21.31 2.54
C SER A 389 -15.34 -20.69 3.12
N PRO A 390 -14.17 -21.34 2.97
CA PRO A 390 -12.90 -20.80 3.49
C PRO A 390 -12.59 -19.37 3.01
N ILE A 391 -12.94 -19.06 1.75
CA ILE A 391 -12.78 -17.72 1.17
C ILE A 391 -13.65 -16.70 1.91
N MET A 392 -14.91 -17.04 2.24
CA MET A 392 -15.77 -16.16 3.02
C MET A 392 -15.23 -15.94 4.43
N ILE A 393 -14.76 -17.00 5.11
CA ILE A 393 -14.14 -16.88 6.44
C ILE A 393 -12.94 -15.94 6.39
N PHE A 394 -12.05 -16.12 5.40
CA PHE A 394 -10.89 -15.27 5.19
C PHE A 394 -11.28 -13.79 5.06
N HIS A 395 -12.26 -13.46 4.21
CA HIS A 395 -12.66 -12.08 4.03
C HIS A 395 -13.45 -11.48 5.19
N ILE A 396 -14.24 -12.27 5.91
CA ILE A 396 -14.89 -11.84 7.15
C ILE A 396 -13.81 -11.45 8.17
N LYS A 397 -12.84 -12.33 8.42
CA LYS A 397 -11.75 -12.07 9.37
C LYS A 397 -10.87 -10.89 8.95
N TRP A 398 -10.59 -10.74 7.66
CA TRP A 398 -9.88 -9.57 7.13
C TRP A 398 -10.64 -8.25 7.37
N THR A 399 -11.97 -8.30 7.24
CA THR A 399 -12.85 -7.13 7.45
C THR A 399 -12.94 -6.80 8.94
N ILE A 400 -13.03 -7.80 9.82
CA ILE A 400 -12.96 -7.65 11.28
C ILE A 400 -11.63 -6.99 11.69
N ALA A 401 -10.50 -7.46 11.17
CA ALA A 401 -9.20 -6.84 11.46
C ALA A 401 -9.16 -5.35 11.08
N THR A 402 -9.82 -4.98 9.97
CA THR A 402 -9.90 -3.60 9.51
C THR A 402 -10.85 -2.76 10.38
N TYR A 403 -11.99 -3.32 10.79
CA TYR A 403 -12.88 -2.72 11.78
C TYR A 403 -12.14 -2.42 13.08
N MET A 404 -11.44 -3.42 13.65
CA MET A 404 -10.68 -3.27 14.91
C MET A 404 -9.60 -2.21 14.81
N GLN A 405 -8.95 -2.08 13.66
CA GLN A 405 -7.98 -1.01 13.42
C GLN A 405 -8.64 0.37 13.53
N ILE A 406 -9.78 0.58 12.87
CA ILE A 406 -10.52 1.85 12.90
C ILE A 406 -11.04 2.14 14.32
N GLU A 407 -11.55 1.12 15.01
CA GLU A 407 -12.05 1.22 16.39
C GLU A 407 -10.93 1.64 17.36
N ALA A 408 -9.75 1.03 17.26
CA ALA A 408 -8.62 1.37 18.10
C ALA A 408 -8.08 2.77 17.81
N MET A 409 -8.05 3.19 16.54
CA MET A 409 -7.69 4.56 16.16
C MET A 409 -8.68 5.58 16.74
N ALA A 410 -9.98 5.29 16.69
CA ALA A 410 -11.03 6.14 17.27
C ALA A 410 -10.92 6.22 18.80
N SER A 411 -10.75 5.08 19.46
CA SER A 411 -10.63 4.97 20.92
C SER A 411 -9.40 5.70 21.41
N SER A 412 -8.25 5.49 20.75
CA SER A 412 -7.01 6.21 21.06
C SER A 412 -7.22 7.71 20.92
N ARG A 413 -7.81 8.18 19.81
CA ARG A 413 -8.11 9.62 19.61
C ARG A 413 -9.10 10.19 20.63
N GLN A 414 -10.02 9.39 21.16
CA GLN A 414 -10.98 9.85 22.16
C GLN A 414 -10.32 10.05 23.54
N CYS A 415 -9.36 9.19 23.90
CA CYS A 415 -8.83 9.13 25.26
C CYS A 415 -7.36 9.51 25.42
N TRP A 416 -6.69 9.96 24.35
CA TRP A 416 -5.24 10.16 24.37
C TRP A 416 -4.74 11.14 25.43
N MET A 417 -5.54 12.12 25.84
CA MET A 417 -5.20 13.04 26.94
C MET A 417 -5.17 12.37 28.33
N ASN A 418 -5.61 11.12 28.45
CA ASN A 418 -5.52 10.29 29.64
C ASN A 418 -4.57 9.11 29.39
N PRO A 419 -3.31 9.19 29.84
CA PRO A 419 -2.31 8.15 29.59
C PRO A 419 -2.70 6.76 30.11
N ASN A 420 -3.43 6.67 31.22
CA ASN A 420 -3.89 5.38 31.75
C ASN A 420 -4.94 4.74 30.83
N GLN A 421 -5.87 5.55 30.31
CA GLN A 421 -6.87 5.04 29.38
C GLN A 421 -6.23 4.64 28.05
N LEU A 422 -5.25 5.40 27.56
CA LEU A 422 -4.50 5.06 26.35
C LEU A 422 -3.74 3.74 26.52
N PHE A 423 -3.13 3.50 27.68
CA PHE A 423 -2.48 2.22 28.01
C PHE A 423 -3.45 1.05 27.89
N ILE A 424 -4.64 1.17 28.50
CA ILE A 424 -5.68 0.13 28.46
C ILE A 424 -6.14 -0.14 27.02
N VAL A 425 -6.37 0.91 26.23
CA VAL A 425 -6.82 0.77 24.83
C VAL A 425 -5.81 -0.02 24.00
N VAL A 426 -4.51 0.24 24.16
CA VAL A 426 -3.46 -0.47 23.41
C VAL A 426 -3.35 -1.93 23.86
N GLU A 427 -3.36 -2.18 25.18
CA GLU A 427 -3.24 -3.54 25.72
C GLU A 427 -4.45 -4.41 25.35
N GLU A 428 -5.66 -3.88 25.50
CA GLU A 428 -6.89 -4.61 25.16
C GLU A 428 -7.01 -4.83 23.65
N GLY A 429 -6.60 -3.86 22.84
CA GLY A 429 -6.55 -4.00 21.39
C GLY A 429 -5.64 -5.14 20.94
N GLU A 430 -4.47 -5.29 21.55
CA GLU A 430 -3.57 -6.42 21.28
C GLU A 430 -4.19 -7.76 21.68
N LYS A 431 -4.77 -7.85 22.89
CA LYS A 431 -5.43 -9.09 23.38
C LYS A 431 -6.55 -9.53 22.44
N LYS A 432 -7.41 -8.61 22.01
CA LYS A 432 -8.49 -8.90 21.06
C LYS A 432 -7.96 -9.38 19.72
N CYS A 433 -6.91 -8.76 19.18
CA CYS A 433 -6.33 -9.20 17.90
C CYS A 433 -5.76 -10.63 18.00
N LEU A 434 -5.08 -10.95 19.10
CA LEU A 434 -4.56 -12.31 19.33
C LEU A 434 -5.69 -13.34 19.47
N ALA A 435 -6.79 -12.98 20.14
CA ALA A 435 -7.98 -13.83 20.22
C ALA A 435 -8.61 -14.09 18.84
N GLU A 436 -8.68 -13.06 17.99
CA GLU A 436 -9.20 -13.19 16.62
C GLU A 436 -8.30 -14.03 15.71
N ILE A 437 -6.97 -14.00 15.90
CA ILE A 437 -6.05 -14.92 15.21
C ILE A 437 -6.42 -16.36 15.57
N ASN A 438 -6.52 -16.69 16.86
CA ASN A 438 -6.88 -18.04 17.31
C ASN A 438 -8.25 -18.47 16.78
N SER A 439 -9.23 -17.57 16.80
CA SER A 439 -10.56 -17.82 16.24
C SER A 439 -10.51 -18.08 14.73
N ALA A 440 -9.67 -17.36 13.97
CA ALA A 440 -9.51 -17.60 12.53
C ALA A 440 -8.90 -18.98 12.25
N TYR A 441 -7.88 -19.40 13.01
CA TYR A 441 -7.31 -20.75 12.91
C TYR A 441 -8.36 -21.82 13.17
N GLN A 442 -9.15 -21.66 14.23
CA GLN A 442 -10.21 -22.60 14.56
C GLN A 442 -11.24 -22.69 13.43
N SER A 443 -11.84 -21.57 13.02
CA SER A 443 -12.88 -21.56 11.97
C SER A 443 -12.39 -22.13 10.63
N LEU A 444 -11.16 -21.83 10.23
CA LEU A 444 -10.60 -22.39 8.98
C LEU A 444 -10.30 -23.88 9.12
N SER A 445 -9.79 -24.34 10.27
CA SER A 445 -9.51 -25.76 10.50
C SER A 445 -10.77 -26.64 10.50
N GLU A 446 -11.89 -26.11 11.01
CA GLU A 446 -13.19 -26.80 11.02
C GLU A 446 -13.75 -27.01 9.59
N THR A 447 -13.30 -26.21 8.62
CA THR A 447 -13.70 -26.34 7.20
C THR A 447 -12.77 -27.24 6.38
N ALA A 448 -11.74 -27.84 6.98
CA ALA A 448 -10.73 -28.61 6.27
C ALA A 448 -11.28 -29.94 5.69
N GLY A 449 -11.44 -29.99 4.37
CA GLY A 449 -11.61 -31.25 3.63
C GLY A 449 -10.27 -31.93 3.31
N ALA A 450 -10.29 -33.23 3.00
CA ALA A 450 -9.11 -33.97 2.56
C ALA A 450 -8.52 -33.31 1.29
N GLY A 451 -7.32 -32.72 1.40
CA GLY A 451 -6.57 -32.14 0.28
C GLY A 451 -6.49 -30.59 0.21
N GLN A 452 -7.21 -29.85 1.07
CA GLN A 452 -7.20 -28.36 1.06
C GLN A 452 -6.29 -27.73 2.13
N GLN A 453 -5.51 -28.53 2.85
CA GLN A 453 -4.79 -28.09 4.04
C GLN A 453 -3.76 -26.99 3.77
N ASN A 454 -3.09 -27.03 2.61
CA ASN A 454 -2.13 -25.99 2.22
C ASN A 454 -2.79 -24.62 1.98
N GLU A 455 -4.00 -24.60 1.39
CA GLU A 455 -4.75 -23.37 1.13
C GLU A 455 -5.28 -22.74 2.41
N LEU A 456 -5.72 -23.56 3.36
CA LEU A 456 -6.15 -23.08 4.67
C LEU A 456 -4.98 -22.50 5.47
N MET A 457 -3.82 -23.16 5.45
CA MET A 457 -2.60 -22.63 6.06
C MET A 457 -2.15 -21.32 5.42
N ALA A 458 -2.36 -21.16 4.10
CA ALA A 458 -2.15 -19.91 3.39
C ALA A 458 -2.99 -18.77 3.96
N MET A 459 -4.31 -19.01 4.06
CA MET A 459 -5.27 -18.04 4.58
C MET A 459 -4.95 -17.67 6.04
N CYS A 460 -4.68 -18.65 6.90
CA CYS A 460 -4.31 -18.42 8.29
C CYS A 460 -3.07 -17.52 8.41
N SER A 461 -2.01 -17.82 7.66
CA SER A 461 -0.76 -17.07 7.73
C SER A 461 -0.93 -15.62 7.28
N LEU A 462 -1.73 -15.38 6.24
CA LEU A 462 -2.06 -14.04 5.75
C LEU A 462 -2.94 -13.25 6.75
N LEU A 463 -3.89 -13.91 7.41
CA LEU A 463 -4.70 -13.29 8.46
C LEU A 463 -3.86 -12.94 9.68
N GLU A 464 -2.99 -13.84 10.12
CA GLU A 464 -2.05 -13.59 11.21
C GLU A 464 -1.15 -12.39 10.90
N LEU A 465 -0.59 -12.33 9.69
CA LEU A 465 0.17 -11.16 9.22
C LEU A 465 -0.67 -9.87 9.28
N ARG A 466 -1.94 -9.93 8.85
CA ARG A 466 -2.86 -8.79 8.88
C ARG A 466 -3.14 -8.30 10.30
N PHE A 467 -3.46 -9.20 11.23
CA PHE A 467 -3.73 -8.88 12.63
C PHE A 467 -2.48 -8.35 13.34
N HIS A 468 -1.30 -8.92 13.10
CA HIS A 468 -0.06 -8.35 13.63
C HIS A 468 0.22 -6.96 13.10
N GLY A 469 -0.10 -6.68 11.83
CA GLY A 469 -0.08 -5.32 11.29
C GLY A 469 -1.02 -4.36 12.05
N VAL A 470 -2.21 -4.81 12.45
CA VAL A 470 -3.12 -4.02 13.30
C VAL A 470 -2.49 -3.75 14.67
N ILE A 471 -1.94 -4.77 15.32
CA ILE A 471 -1.28 -4.65 16.63
C ILE A 471 -0.13 -3.63 16.58
N ALA A 472 0.76 -3.75 15.58
CA ALA A 472 1.86 -2.80 15.39
C ALA A 472 1.33 -1.37 15.21
N ARG A 473 0.26 -1.18 14.44
CA ARG A 473 -0.35 0.14 14.29
C ARG A 473 -0.92 0.69 15.60
N MET A 474 -1.56 -0.13 16.43
CA MET A 474 -2.06 0.31 17.74
C MET A 474 -0.92 0.72 18.68
N LEU A 475 0.13 -0.10 18.76
CA LEU A 475 1.30 0.16 19.60
C LEU A 475 2.00 1.48 19.20
N GLY A 476 2.28 1.65 17.91
CA GLY A 476 2.96 2.84 17.43
C GLY A 476 2.09 4.11 17.57
N LEU A 477 0.77 4.01 17.39
CA LEU A 477 -0.15 5.12 17.67
C LEU A 477 -0.14 5.51 19.15
N GLY A 478 -0.11 4.53 20.05
CA GLY A 478 0.01 4.78 21.49
C GLY A 478 1.32 5.49 21.86
N LEU A 479 2.44 5.05 21.27
CA LEU A 479 3.75 5.68 21.44
C LEU A 479 3.75 7.13 20.91
N PHE A 480 3.16 7.35 19.74
CA PHE A 480 3.00 8.68 19.14
C PHE A 480 2.22 9.62 20.08
N LEU A 481 1.02 9.22 20.50
CA LEU A 481 0.14 10.05 21.32
C LEU A 481 0.77 10.37 22.69
N THR A 482 1.41 9.39 23.32
CA THR A 482 2.11 9.58 24.60
C THR A 482 3.28 10.57 24.47
N SER A 483 3.94 10.58 23.31
CA SER A 483 5.05 11.51 23.03
C SER A 483 4.57 12.93 22.78
N VAL A 484 3.41 13.10 22.14
CA VAL A 484 2.76 14.41 22.00
C VAL A 484 2.40 14.97 23.38
N LEU A 485 1.85 14.14 24.28
CA LEU A 485 1.54 14.55 25.65
C LEU A 485 2.78 15.04 26.39
N GLN A 486 3.89 14.31 26.28
CA GLN A 486 5.15 14.71 26.90
C GLN A 486 5.65 16.04 26.33
N ALA A 487 5.61 16.23 25.02
CA ALA A 487 6.03 17.48 24.37
C ALA A 487 5.24 18.69 24.87
N ARG A 488 3.94 18.52 25.11
CA ARG A 488 3.06 19.59 25.60
C ARG A 488 3.25 19.88 27.08
N ALA A 489 3.47 18.83 27.88
CA ALA A 489 3.77 18.97 29.30
C ALA A 489 5.08 19.74 29.53
N GLU A 490 6.09 19.58 28.66
CA GLU A 490 7.36 20.31 28.74
C GLU A 490 7.26 21.78 28.28
N LYS A 491 6.27 22.13 27.46
CA LYS A 491 6.11 23.48 26.88
C LYS A 491 5.07 24.36 27.60
N ASP A 492 4.48 23.90 28.71
CA ASP A 492 3.36 24.56 29.42
C ASP A 492 2.24 25.03 28.46
N GLN A 493 1.98 24.25 27.40
CA GLN A 493 1.00 24.62 26.37
C GLN A 493 -0.44 24.28 26.80
N PRO A 494 -1.45 25.06 26.37
CA PRO A 494 -2.84 24.76 26.66
C PRO A 494 -3.24 23.37 26.14
N GLN A 495 -4.10 22.68 26.89
CA GLN A 495 -4.65 21.36 26.55
C GLN A 495 -5.67 21.45 25.40
N ASN A 496 -5.22 21.85 24.21
CA ASN A 496 -6.02 21.73 22.99
C ASN A 496 -6.18 20.23 22.64
N THR A 497 -7.34 19.80 22.16
CA THR A 497 -7.56 18.42 21.73
C THR A 497 -7.03 18.13 20.33
N GLU A 498 -6.78 19.17 19.53
CA GLU A 498 -6.21 19.05 18.19
C GLU A 498 -4.68 18.96 18.23
N ILE A 499 -4.10 18.01 17.49
CA ILE A 499 -2.64 17.84 17.33
C ILE A 499 -2.21 18.56 16.06
N HIS A 500 -1.31 19.53 16.20
CA HIS A 500 -0.79 20.30 15.07
C HIS A 500 0.33 19.54 14.34
N ARG A 501 0.51 19.85 13.06
CA ARG A 501 1.52 19.20 12.20
C ARG A 501 2.93 19.37 12.75
N ASP A 502 3.25 20.58 13.21
CA ASP A 502 4.57 20.93 13.73
C ASP A 502 4.91 20.11 14.99
N GLU A 503 3.92 19.86 15.85
CA GLU A 503 4.10 19.01 17.03
C GLU A 503 4.49 17.60 16.61
N ALA A 504 3.82 17.05 15.60
CA ALA A 504 4.09 15.71 15.12
C ALA A 504 5.45 15.58 14.39
N THR A 505 5.95 16.64 13.73
CA THR A 505 7.29 16.63 13.08
C THR A 505 8.48 16.63 14.05
N GLN A 506 8.28 17.06 15.30
CA GLN A 506 9.35 17.25 16.28
C GLN A 506 9.46 16.11 17.32
N LEU A 507 8.60 15.10 17.26
CA LEU A 507 8.44 14.14 18.34
C LEU A 507 9.68 13.27 18.59
N GLY A 508 10.44 12.93 17.54
CA GLY A 508 11.74 12.25 17.71
C GLY A 508 12.69 13.07 18.59
N ASN A 509 12.74 14.39 18.39
CA ASN A 509 13.54 15.30 19.21
C ASN A 509 12.99 15.41 20.62
N THR A 510 11.67 15.52 20.79
CA THR A 510 11.03 15.55 22.11
C THR A 510 11.52 14.37 22.93
N VAL A 511 11.47 13.16 22.37
CA VAL A 511 11.79 11.97 23.17
C VAL A 511 13.28 11.83 23.40
N ILE A 512 14.12 12.20 22.44
CA ILE A 512 15.57 12.30 22.67
C ILE A 512 15.85 13.26 23.83
N ASN A 513 15.24 14.45 23.82
CA ASN A 513 15.40 15.45 24.86
C ASN A 513 14.90 14.92 26.20
N SER A 514 13.65 14.44 26.30
CA SER A 514 13.10 13.90 27.54
C SER A 514 13.97 12.77 28.12
N LEU A 515 14.57 11.92 27.28
CA LEU A 515 15.42 10.81 27.74
C LEU A 515 16.83 11.21 28.16
N THR A 516 17.38 12.25 27.54
CA THR A 516 18.74 12.73 27.82
C THR A 516 18.77 13.71 28.99
N THR A 517 17.72 14.54 29.14
CA THR A 517 17.65 15.56 30.19
C THR A 517 17.08 15.04 31.50
N THR A 518 16.18 14.04 31.49
CA THR A 518 15.51 13.56 32.71
C THR A 518 16.37 12.51 33.45
N PRO A 519 16.80 12.78 34.70
CA PRO A 519 17.54 11.84 35.52
C PRO A 519 16.76 10.54 35.76
N ALA A 520 17.47 9.40 35.87
CA ALA A 520 16.82 8.09 36.05
C ALA A 520 15.95 8.00 37.31
N SER A 521 16.29 8.76 38.37
CA SER A 521 15.55 8.87 39.62
C SER A 521 14.18 9.54 39.48
N GLU A 522 13.94 10.30 38.40
CA GLU A 522 12.73 11.10 38.18
C GLU A 522 11.81 10.50 37.09
N ARG A 523 12.10 9.27 36.64
CA ARG A 523 11.37 8.58 35.56
C ARG A 523 10.12 7.82 36.03
N SER A 524 9.36 8.39 36.95
CA SER A 524 8.09 7.85 37.45
C SER A 524 6.86 8.32 36.66
N SER A 525 7.03 9.19 35.68
CA SER A 525 5.94 9.74 34.86
C SER A 525 5.24 8.68 33.99
N HIS A 526 3.99 8.97 33.61
CA HIS A 526 3.21 8.12 32.70
C HIS A 526 3.93 7.86 31.37
N PHE A 527 4.65 8.87 30.85
CA PHE A 527 5.44 8.75 29.62
C PHE A 527 6.50 7.65 29.74
N PHE A 528 7.36 7.69 30.76
CA PHE A 528 8.43 6.69 30.93
C PHE A 528 7.88 5.29 31.24
N ASN A 529 6.76 5.19 31.96
CA ASN A 529 6.10 3.91 32.21
C ASN A 529 5.54 3.30 30.92
N PHE A 530 4.90 4.12 30.07
CA PHE A 530 4.39 3.70 28.77
C PHE A 530 5.53 3.23 27.85
N LEU A 531 6.63 4.00 27.79
CA LEU A 531 7.81 3.64 27.01
C LEU A 531 8.49 2.37 27.52
N ARG A 532 8.60 2.18 28.84
CA ARG A 532 9.17 0.96 29.43
C ARG A 532 8.37 -0.28 29.03
N HIS A 533 7.05 -0.16 28.95
CA HIS A 533 6.17 -1.27 28.62
C HIS A 533 6.10 -1.54 27.11
N PHE A 534 5.87 -0.53 26.28
CA PHE A 534 5.63 -0.72 24.84
C PHE A 534 6.83 -0.43 23.93
N GLY A 535 7.78 0.39 24.38
CA GLY A 535 8.86 0.91 23.53
C GLY A 535 9.85 -0.15 23.03
N ALA A 536 10.14 -1.18 23.83
CA ALA A 536 10.94 -2.33 23.38
C ALA A 536 10.11 -3.35 22.58
N ARG A 537 8.83 -3.53 22.94
CA ARG A 537 7.93 -4.48 22.27
C ARG A 537 7.63 -4.08 20.84
N TYR A 538 7.52 -2.78 20.56
CA TYR A 538 7.19 -2.27 19.24
C TYR A 538 8.18 -2.71 18.14
N PRO A 539 9.50 -2.44 18.22
CA PRO A 539 10.45 -2.89 17.20
C PRO A 539 10.51 -4.41 17.08
N ASP A 540 10.31 -5.15 18.17
CA ASP A 540 10.21 -6.62 18.14
C ASP A 540 8.97 -7.10 17.36
N LYS A 541 7.82 -6.44 17.52
CA LYS A 541 6.62 -6.73 16.72
C LYS A 541 6.82 -6.40 15.25
N LEU A 542 7.51 -5.31 14.92
CA LEU A 542 7.84 -4.98 13.53
C LEU A 542 8.72 -6.05 12.90
N GLN A 543 9.73 -6.50 13.62
CA GLN A 543 10.61 -7.59 13.20
C GLN A 543 9.81 -8.90 13.01
N GLY A 544 8.87 -9.19 13.90
CA GLY A 544 7.97 -10.34 13.79
C GLY A 544 7.11 -10.30 12.53
N ILE A 545 6.59 -9.13 12.14
CA ILE A 545 5.84 -8.95 10.89
C ILE A 545 6.72 -9.24 9.67
N LEU A 546 7.97 -8.76 9.65
CA LEU A 546 8.90 -9.07 8.55
C LEU A 546 9.17 -10.57 8.44
N ALA A 547 9.37 -11.25 9.57
CA ALA A 547 9.53 -12.71 9.60
C ALA A 547 8.26 -13.45 9.12
N LYS A 548 7.07 -13.05 9.58
CA LYS A 548 5.80 -13.65 9.13
C LYS A 548 5.56 -13.41 7.64
N PHE A 549 5.94 -12.25 7.13
CA PHE A 549 5.91 -11.98 5.70
C PHE A 549 6.79 -12.96 4.92
N MET A 550 8.02 -13.25 5.39
CA MET A 550 8.89 -14.24 4.77
C MET A 550 8.24 -15.64 4.73
N GLU A 551 7.57 -16.07 5.80
CA GLU A 551 6.77 -17.30 5.79
C GLU A 551 5.68 -17.25 4.70
N CYS A 552 4.94 -16.14 4.61
CA CYS A 552 3.91 -15.93 3.59
C CYS A 552 4.46 -15.98 2.16
N THR A 553 5.73 -15.62 1.94
CA THR A 553 6.34 -15.69 0.60
C THR A 553 6.58 -17.12 0.10
N THR A 554 6.54 -18.13 0.98
CA THR A 554 6.76 -19.53 0.61
C THR A 554 5.47 -20.29 0.28
N ILE A 555 4.32 -19.63 0.45
CA ILE A 555 3.01 -20.25 0.37
C ILE A 555 2.58 -20.45 -1.08
N LYS A 556 2.02 -21.63 -1.37
CA LYS A 556 1.43 -21.99 -2.66
C LYS A 556 -0.07 -22.15 -2.54
N LEU A 557 -0.78 -21.72 -3.58
CA LEU A 557 -2.23 -21.84 -3.69
C LEU A 557 -2.54 -22.53 -5.03
N GLY A 558 -3.05 -23.76 -4.97
CA GLY A 558 -3.08 -24.68 -6.12
C GLY A 558 -1.69 -25.00 -6.69
N ASP A 559 -1.61 -25.26 -8.00
CA ASP A 559 -0.36 -25.49 -8.74
C ASP A 559 0.39 -24.18 -9.12
N ASN A 560 -0.16 -23.02 -8.73
CA ASN A 560 0.45 -21.73 -9.04
C ASN A 560 1.62 -21.47 -8.11
N ASN A 561 2.81 -21.43 -8.70
CA ASN A 561 4.05 -21.38 -7.93
C ASN A 561 4.20 -20.11 -7.08
N TYR A 562 3.51 -18.99 -7.36
CA TYR A 562 3.35 -17.85 -6.44
C TYR A 562 2.49 -16.69 -6.99
N ILE A 563 1.62 -16.04 -6.19
CA ILE A 563 1.60 -14.57 -5.86
C ILE A 563 0.76 -14.29 -4.59
N ALA A 564 1.43 -14.10 -3.45
CA ALA A 564 1.03 -13.09 -2.45
C ALA A 564 2.25 -12.61 -1.66
N PRO A 565 2.53 -11.30 -1.60
CA PRO A 565 1.52 -10.36 -1.15
C PRO A 565 1.16 -9.27 -2.14
N ILE A 566 -0.09 -8.85 -2.02
CA ILE A 566 -0.70 -7.71 -2.68
C ILE A 566 -0.10 -6.37 -2.27
N ARG A 567 -0.38 -5.31 -3.07
CA ARG A 567 0.08 -3.94 -2.81
C ARG A 567 -0.05 -3.52 -1.33
N PRO A 568 -1.23 -3.60 -0.66
CA PRO A 568 -1.34 -3.15 0.73
C PRO A 568 -0.32 -3.79 1.69
N ILE A 569 -0.07 -5.09 1.56
CA ILE A 569 0.91 -5.80 2.40
C ILE A 569 2.32 -5.35 2.02
N VAL A 570 2.64 -5.26 0.73
CA VAL A 570 3.98 -4.85 0.28
C VAL A 570 4.32 -3.42 0.71
N MET A 571 3.34 -2.51 0.67
CA MET A 571 3.52 -1.16 1.22
C MET A 571 3.75 -1.21 2.74
N GLU A 572 3.01 -2.06 3.45
CA GLU A 572 3.20 -2.25 4.90
C GLU A 572 4.61 -2.72 5.22
N ILE A 573 5.19 -3.66 4.45
CA ILE A 573 6.57 -4.14 4.66
C ILE A 573 7.59 -3.02 4.50
N VAL A 574 7.44 -2.17 3.47
CA VAL A 574 8.29 -0.98 3.32
C VAL A 574 8.13 -0.05 4.53
N ASN A 575 6.91 0.12 5.03
CA ASN A 575 6.63 0.93 6.22
C ASN A 575 7.32 0.37 7.47
N GLN A 576 7.25 -0.95 7.68
CA GLN A 576 7.88 -1.56 8.85
C GLN A 576 9.41 -1.49 8.79
N CYS A 577 9.99 -1.65 7.60
CA CYS A 577 11.42 -1.42 7.41
C CYS A 577 11.79 0.04 7.74
N LYS A 578 11.04 1.02 7.21
CA LYS A 578 11.22 2.44 7.51
C LYS A 578 11.19 2.70 9.02
N ASN A 579 10.19 2.19 9.74
CA ASN A 579 10.05 2.36 11.19
C ASN A 579 11.21 1.75 12.00
N ILE A 580 11.72 0.58 11.58
CA ILE A 580 12.89 -0.05 12.22
C ILE A 580 14.15 0.82 12.03
N VAL A 581 14.34 1.44 10.86
CA VAL A 581 15.45 2.38 10.63
C VAL A 581 15.35 3.58 11.57
N GLU A 582 14.17 4.19 11.65
CA GLU A 582 13.93 5.35 12.54
C GLU A 582 14.17 5.01 14.01
N ASN A 583 13.70 3.85 14.47
CA ASN A 583 13.90 3.40 15.85
C ASN A 583 15.40 3.22 16.18
N ASN A 584 16.17 2.61 15.27
CA ASN A 584 17.61 2.45 15.45
C ASN A 584 18.35 3.79 15.47
N LEU A 585 17.93 4.74 14.64
CA LEU A 585 18.49 6.09 14.60
C LEU A 585 18.24 6.84 15.91
N ILE A 586 17.01 6.82 16.43
CA ILE A 586 16.67 7.43 17.73
C ILE A 586 17.51 6.80 18.84
N ARG A 587 17.59 5.46 18.86
CA ARG A 587 18.36 4.72 19.86
C ARG A 587 19.85 5.07 19.82
N PHE A 588 20.42 5.16 18.62
CA PHE A 588 21.80 5.55 18.42
C PHE A 588 22.06 6.93 19.00
N ARG A 589 21.18 7.91 18.76
CA ARG A 589 21.32 9.26 19.33
C ARG A 589 21.21 9.31 20.85
N VAL A 590 20.27 8.59 21.45
CA VAL A 590 20.07 8.66 22.92
C VAL A 590 21.16 7.92 23.68
N SER A 591 21.67 6.82 23.11
CA SER A 591 22.51 5.87 23.86
C SER A 591 23.88 5.59 23.27
N GLY A 592 24.20 6.14 22.10
CA GLY A 592 25.37 5.78 21.30
C GLY A 592 25.32 4.36 20.73
N ARG A 593 24.24 3.60 20.96
CA ARG A 593 24.15 2.17 20.66
C ARG A 593 22.99 1.84 19.74
N LEU A 594 23.19 0.81 18.91
CA LEU A 594 22.15 0.24 18.05
C LEU A 594 21.30 -0.79 18.80
N HIS A 595 20.23 -1.24 18.15
CA HIS A 595 19.36 -2.30 18.69
C HIS A 595 20.16 -3.61 18.89
N PRO A 596 19.89 -4.43 19.93
CA PRO A 596 20.64 -5.68 20.15
C PRO A 596 20.47 -6.66 18.99
N ASN A 597 19.28 -6.65 18.37
CA ASN A 597 18.96 -7.47 17.20
C ASN A 597 19.26 -6.77 15.87
N PHE A 598 20.10 -5.73 15.84
CA PHE A 598 20.37 -4.93 14.64
C PHE A 598 20.79 -5.79 13.44
N ASP A 599 21.70 -6.74 13.64
CA ASP A 599 22.19 -7.61 12.56
C ASP A 599 21.09 -8.52 12.03
N ARG A 600 20.21 -9.03 12.90
CA ARG A 600 19.04 -9.81 12.50
C ARG A 600 18.01 -8.96 11.75
N GLN A 601 17.82 -7.69 12.14
CA GLN A 601 16.96 -6.75 11.41
C GLN A 601 17.50 -6.48 10.01
N LEU A 602 18.81 -6.26 9.87
CA LEU A 602 19.47 -6.03 8.59
C LEU A 602 19.39 -7.27 7.66
N ASP A 603 19.57 -8.46 8.22
CA ASP A 603 19.40 -9.72 7.49
C ASP A 603 17.96 -9.89 7.00
N LEU A 604 16.97 -9.67 7.87
CA LEU A 604 15.56 -9.70 7.48
C LEU A 604 15.21 -8.70 6.38
N PHE A 605 15.74 -7.47 6.42
CA PHE A 605 15.51 -6.51 5.32
C PHE A 605 16.06 -7.05 4.00
N THR A 606 17.26 -7.64 4.03
CA THR A 606 17.90 -8.20 2.85
C THR A 606 17.08 -9.36 2.28
N GLN A 607 16.58 -10.24 3.14
CA GLN A 607 15.68 -11.33 2.75
C GLN A 607 14.37 -10.80 2.16
N CYS A 608 13.71 -9.83 2.81
CA CYS A 608 12.48 -9.22 2.32
C CYS A 608 12.68 -8.53 0.96
N ALA A 609 13.79 -7.80 0.78
CA ALA A 609 14.11 -7.13 -0.47
C ALA A 609 14.30 -8.12 -1.62
N HIS A 610 15.05 -9.21 -1.38
CA HIS A 610 15.22 -10.29 -2.36
C HIS A 610 13.90 -10.95 -2.71
N GLN A 611 13.06 -11.26 -1.71
CA GLN A 611 11.76 -11.88 -1.99
C GLN A 611 10.85 -10.96 -2.78
N LEU A 612 10.75 -9.67 -2.42
CA LEU A 612 10.00 -8.68 -3.19
C LEU A 612 10.46 -8.58 -4.65
N ALA A 613 11.78 -8.66 -4.88
CA ALA A 613 12.33 -8.71 -6.22
C ALA A 613 12.00 -10.03 -6.95
N ALA A 614 11.95 -11.16 -6.24
CA ALA A 614 11.60 -12.47 -6.78
C ALA A 614 10.10 -12.61 -7.13
N MET A 615 9.23 -11.75 -6.57
CA MET A 615 7.80 -11.69 -6.95
C MET A 615 7.58 -11.05 -8.32
N VAL A 616 8.63 -10.53 -8.93
CA VAL A 616 8.59 -10.10 -10.33
C VAL A 616 8.39 -11.33 -11.22
N GLN A 617 7.65 -11.13 -12.31
CA GLN A 617 7.30 -12.17 -13.27
C GLN A 617 8.51 -13.04 -13.68
N PRO A 618 8.36 -14.38 -13.74
CA PRO A 618 9.43 -15.27 -14.17
C PRO A 618 10.03 -14.84 -15.51
N GLY A 619 11.35 -14.70 -15.56
CA GLY A 619 12.08 -14.31 -16.77
C GLY A 619 12.19 -12.81 -17.04
N ILE A 620 11.61 -11.95 -16.19
CA ILE A 620 11.81 -10.49 -16.25
C ILE A 620 12.78 -10.05 -15.16
N SER A 621 13.82 -9.30 -15.52
CA SER A 621 14.71 -8.72 -14.51
C SER A 621 13.97 -7.71 -13.62
N PRO A 622 14.28 -7.62 -12.32
CA PRO A 622 13.71 -6.61 -11.44
C PRO A 622 13.82 -5.18 -12.01
N GLU A 623 14.94 -4.84 -12.65
CA GLU A 623 15.16 -3.59 -13.39
C GLU A 623 14.10 -3.34 -14.47
N THR A 624 13.82 -4.32 -15.31
CA THR A 624 12.82 -4.18 -16.38
C THR A 624 11.42 -4.02 -15.80
N ALA A 625 11.10 -4.77 -14.75
CA ALA A 625 9.83 -4.63 -14.04
C ALA A 625 9.68 -3.26 -13.36
N PHE A 626 10.77 -2.71 -12.80
CA PHE A 626 10.81 -1.36 -12.24
C PHE A 626 10.50 -0.30 -13.31
N ILE A 627 11.14 -0.43 -14.48
CA ILE A 627 10.92 0.42 -15.64
C ILE A 627 9.46 0.36 -16.10
N ASN A 628 8.83 -0.81 -16.00
CA ASN A 628 7.41 -1.01 -16.33
C ASN A 628 6.44 -0.59 -15.21
N GLY A 629 6.94 -0.02 -14.10
CA GLY A 629 6.09 0.49 -13.03
C GLY A 629 5.59 -0.60 -12.06
N CYS A 630 6.29 -1.71 -11.90
CA CYS A 630 5.94 -2.78 -10.98
C CYS A 630 6.17 -2.36 -9.51
N VAL A 631 5.14 -2.51 -8.68
CA VAL A 631 5.20 -2.18 -7.24
C VAL A 631 6.16 -3.10 -6.49
N TYR A 632 6.20 -4.39 -6.80
CA TYR A 632 7.07 -5.35 -6.11
C TYR A 632 8.56 -4.98 -6.27
N SER A 633 8.97 -4.71 -7.51
CA SER A 633 10.34 -4.28 -7.80
C SER A 633 10.65 -2.92 -7.16
N ALA A 634 9.71 -1.97 -7.20
CA ALA A 634 9.88 -0.68 -6.53
C ALA A 634 10.07 -0.84 -5.01
N SER A 635 9.24 -1.65 -4.36
CA SER A 635 9.34 -1.91 -2.93
C SER A 635 10.63 -2.65 -2.57
N GLY A 636 11.05 -3.63 -3.36
CA GLY A 636 12.34 -4.31 -3.18
C GLY A 636 13.52 -3.33 -3.23
N LYS A 637 13.55 -2.43 -4.23
CA LYS A 637 14.57 -1.36 -4.32
C LYS A 637 14.52 -0.40 -3.13
N MET A 638 13.34 -0.06 -2.63
CA MET A 638 13.20 0.79 -1.46
C MET A 638 13.71 0.12 -0.18
N VAL A 639 13.41 -1.16 0.02
CA VAL A 639 13.94 -1.92 1.17
C VAL A 639 15.47 -2.01 1.07
N PHE A 640 16.04 -2.24 -0.12
CA PHE A 640 17.50 -2.15 -0.30
C PHE A 640 18.07 -0.78 0.06
N GLY A 641 17.42 0.31 -0.36
CA GLY A 641 17.83 1.66 0.03
C GLY A 641 17.82 1.88 1.55
N LEU A 642 16.85 1.27 2.27
CA LEU A 642 16.79 1.26 3.74
C LEU A 642 17.89 0.36 4.35
N CYS A 643 18.24 -0.77 3.73
CA CYS A 643 19.40 -1.59 4.13
C CYS A 643 20.70 -0.77 4.10
N ASP A 644 20.91 0.03 3.06
CA ASP A 644 22.11 0.83 2.90
C ASP A 644 22.21 1.93 3.98
N LEU A 645 21.08 2.50 4.38
CA LEU A 645 21.02 3.42 5.52
C LEU A 645 21.37 2.71 6.84
N MET A 646 20.84 1.51 7.07
CA MET A 646 21.21 0.70 8.24
C MET A 646 22.72 0.39 8.24
N LYS A 647 23.28 -0.08 7.12
CA LYS A 647 24.74 -0.34 7.02
C LYS A 647 25.57 0.92 7.32
N SER A 648 25.14 2.07 6.81
CA SER A 648 25.77 3.36 7.08
C SER A 648 25.71 3.71 8.58
N LEU A 649 24.56 3.48 9.22
CA LEU A 649 24.38 3.70 10.64
C LEU A 649 25.26 2.75 11.49
N LYS A 650 25.44 1.49 11.05
CA LYS A 650 26.37 0.54 11.68
C LYS A 650 27.82 1.03 11.64
N LEU A 651 28.25 1.57 10.50
CA LEU A 651 29.58 2.15 10.34
C LEU A 651 29.75 3.40 11.23
N GLN A 652 28.74 4.27 11.29
CA GLN A 652 28.79 5.43 12.18
C GLN A 652 28.86 5.03 13.65
N ALA A 653 28.14 3.98 14.06
CA ALA A 653 28.18 3.48 15.42
C ALA A 653 29.53 2.82 15.79
N SER A 654 30.17 2.11 14.86
CA SER A 654 31.52 1.58 15.11
C SER A 654 32.53 2.70 15.26
N LEU A 655 32.47 3.71 14.38
CA LEU A 655 33.33 4.89 14.49
C LEU A 655 33.10 5.60 15.82
N ALA A 656 31.86 5.86 16.23
CA ALA A 656 31.57 6.53 17.51
C ALA A 656 32.17 5.78 18.72
N ASN A 657 32.14 4.45 18.72
CA ASN A 657 32.80 3.67 19.77
C ASN A 657 34.33 3.81 19.72
N ASP A 658 34.93 3.82 18.52
CA ASP A 658 36.37 4.05 18.33
C ASP A 658 36.79 5.47 18.74
N TRP A 659 35.93 6.47 18.50
CA TRP A 659 36.11 7.85 18.93
C TRP A 659 35.94 8.00 20.44
N ASP A 660 34.99 7.32 21.09
CA ASP A 660 34.87 7.30 22.57
C ASP A 660 36.10 6.65 23.21
N ASP A 661 36.66 5.59 22.60
CA ASP A 661 37.90 4.95 23.05
C ASP A 661 39.14 5.83 22.79
N ALA A 662 39.16 6.61 21.70
CA ALA A 662 40.23 7.58 21.40
C ALA A 662 40.11 8.88 22.22
N MET A 663 38.89 9.34 22.54
CA MET A 663 38.60 10.56 23.30
C MET A 663 38.66 10.34 24.81
N ARG A 664 38.61 9.09 25.29
CA ARG A 664 39.12 8.73 26.63
C ARG A 664 40.59 9.11 26.83
N VAL A 665 41.35 9.38 25.76
CA VAL A 665 42.73 9.86 25.80
C VAL A 665 42.85 11.38 25.57
N ALA A 666 41.81 12.06 25.05
CA ALA A 666 41.84 13.49 24.78
C ALA A 666 40.50 14.19 25.06
N ASN A 667 40.44 14.98 26.14
CA ASN A 667 39.30 15.83 26.47
C ASN A 667 39.14 16.98 25.46
N ILE A 668 38.26 16.82 24.46
CA ILE A 668 37.72 17.94 23.64
C ILE A 668 36.22 17.66 23.35
N PRO A 669 35.31 18.64 23.42
CA PRO A 669 33.92 18.44 23.02
C PRO A 669 33.68 18.93 21.59
N ALA A 670 33.08 18.12 20.72
CA ALA A 670 32.32 18.59 19.55
C ALA A 670 31.49 17.46 18.91
N GLU A 671 30.16 17.53 19.03
CA GLU A 671 29.22 16.83 18.13
C GLU A 671 28.72 17.80 17.04
N PRO A 672 28.50 17.34 15.79
CA PRO A 672 27.74 18.10 14.80
C PRO A 672 26.24 18.01 15.11
N ALA A 673 25.61 19.16 15.36
CA ALA A 673 24.16 19.28 15.45
C ALA A 673 23.52 18.94 14.10
N MET A 674 22.63 17.95 14.11
CA MET A 674 21.89 17.50 12.93
C MET A 674 20.42 17.44 13.36
N GLN A 675 19.61 18.47 13.11
CA GLN A 675 18.19 18.50 13.47
C GLN A 675 17.34 17.44 12.73
N PHE A 676 16.07 17.23 13.09
CA PHE A 676 15.25 16.12 12.55
C PHE A 676 13.84 16.56 12.17
N SER A 677 13.33 15.92 11.12
CA SER A 677 11.91 15.88 10.76
C SER A 677 11.40 14.44 10.85
N SER A 678 11.43 13.84 12.03
CA SER A 678 10.86 12.51 12.26
C SER A 678 9.40 12.68 12.66
N PHE A 679 8.52 12.44 11.69
CA PHE A 679 7.09 12.68 11.82
C PHE A 679 6.31 11.41 12.21
N GLU A 680 6.89 10.22 12.04
CA GLU A 680 6.39 9.00 12.68
C GLU A 680 7.11 8.80 14.02
N ALA A 681 6.62 9.47 15.06
CA ALA A 681 6.99 9.23 16.46
C ALA A 681 6.52 7.88 17.03
N TRP A 682 6.46 6.85 16.20
CA TRP A 682 5.94 5.54 16.55
C TRP A 682 7.05 4.69 17.20
N ASN A 683 8.25 5.24 17.35
CA ASN A 683 9.51 4.48 17.33
C ASN A 683 10.43 4.77 18.52
N LEU A 684 9.91 4.84 19.73
CA LEU A 684 10.65 5.39 20.86
C LEU A 684 10.96 4.34 21.91
N TRP A 685 12.20 3.83 21.95
CA TRP A 685 12.93 3.51 23.19
C TRP A 685 14.38 3.01 22.97
N PRO A 686 15.32 3.36 23.88
CA PRO A 686 16.58 2.67 24.11
C PRO A 686 16.56 1.77 25.37
N ALA A 687 16.55 0.45 25.21
CA ALA A 687 16.72 -0.46 26.34
C ALA A 687 18.21 -0.63 26.70
N ARG A 688 18.57 -0.40 27.98
CA ARG A 688 19.79 -0.97 28.58
C ARG A 688 19.47 -2.34 29.19
N ALA A 689 20.45 -3.23 29.10
CA ALA A 689 20.41 -4.66 29.37
C ALA A 689 19.93 -5.04 30.78
N GLN A 690 19.11 -6.10 30.87
CA GLN A 690 19.28 -7.37 31.64
C GLN A 690 17.92 -8.04 31.93
N PRO A 691 17.86 -9.36 32.23
CA PRO A 691 18.67 -10.50 31.82
C PRO A 691 17.98 -11.31 30.69
N GLN A 692 18.74 -12.21 30.05
CA GLN A 692 18.21 -13.24 29.18
C GLN A 692 17.22 -14.11 29.95
N ASP A 693 15.95 -14.12 29.54
CA ASP A 693 15.04 -15.28 29.51
C ASP A 693 13.62 -14.79 29.25
N LEU A 694 13.15 -14.96 28.00
CA LEU A 694 11.93 -15.68 27.62
C LEU A 694 11.66 -15.36 26.13
N PHE A 695 12.39 -16.05 25.26
CA PHE A 695 11.88 -16.36 23.94
C PHE A 695 10.69 -17.30 24.14
N ASP A 696 9.50 -16.90 23.70
CA ASP A 696 8.44 -17.88 23.42
C ASP A 696 7.58 -17.41 22.25
N TRP A 697 8.24 -17.27 21.09
CA TRP A 697 7.58 -17.51 19.82
C TRP A 697 7.82 -18.97 19.48
N GLY A 698 6.86 -19.80 19.87
CA GLY A 698 6.80 -21.21 19.51
C GLY A 698 6.86 -22.16 20.70
N GLN A 699 5.84 -22.17 21.57
CA GLN A 699 5.12 -23.37 22.02
C GLN A 699 3.80 -22.96 22.71
N PRO A 700 2.71 -23.75 22.55
CA PRO A 700 1.54 -23.63 23.39
C PRO A 700 1.88 -24.13 24.79
N SER A 701 1.72 -23.30 25.81
CA SER A 701 1.82 -23.75 27.20
C SER A 701 0.68 -24.73 27.48
N ALA A 702 0.96 -26.03 27.38
CA ALA A 702 0.03 -27.11 27.66
C ALA A 702 0.00 -27.42 29.15
N THR A 703 -1.21 -27.45 29.73
CA THR A 703 -1.63 -28.48 30.71
C THR A 703 -3.15 -28.62 30.68
N SER A 704 -3.67 -29.37 29.71
CA SER A 704 -4.52 -30.56 29.98
C SER A 704 -5.07 -31.16 28.68
N GLY A 705 -4.52 -32.32 28.29
CA GLY A 705 -5.28 -33.40 27.64
C GLY A 705 -5.34 -33.44 26.11
N PHE A 706 -4.69 -34.49 25.57
CA PHE A 706 -4.90 -35.18 24.28
C PHE A 706 -3.83 -35.01 23.18
N PRO A 707 -3.49 -36.10 22.46
CA PRO A 707 -2.13 -36.40 22.00
C PRO A 707 -1.84 -35.92 20.57
N ASN A 708 -0.60 -35.49 20.35
CA ASN A 708 0.01 -35.27 19.03
C ASN A 708 0.26 -36.60 18.30
N PRO A 709 -0.20 -36.78 17.05
CA PRO A 709 0.27 -37.83 16.16
C PRO A 709 1.23 -37.22 15.15
N ALA A 710 2.52 -37.08 15.49
CA ALA A 710 3.53 -36.67 14.50
C ALA A 710 4.96 -37.17 14.75
N THR A 711 5.21 -37.93 15.82
CA THR A 711 6.55 -38.51 16.06
C THR A 711 6.43 -39.89 16.66
N ASP A 712 6.10 -40.86 15.82
CA ASP A 712 6.53 -42.24 15.96
C ASP A 712 6.49 -42.83 14.56
N PHE A 713 7.66 -43.00 13.93
CA PHE A 713 8.08 -44.24 13.28
C PHE A 713 9.53 -44.08 12.76
N PRO A 714 10.37 -45.12 12.87
CA PRO A 714 11.82 -45.02 12.73
C PRO A 714 12.29 -45.17 11.27
N ASN A 715 13.37 -44.47 10.94
CA ASN A 715 14.22 -44.75 9.77
C ASN A 715 14.83 -46.17 9.88
N PRO A 716 14.80 -46.98 8.82
CA PRO A 716 15.65 -48.17 8.73
C PRO A 716 16.77 -47.95 7.71
N ALA A 717 18.02 -48.06 8.17
CA ALA A 717 19.14 -48.40 7.32
C ALA A 717 20.04 -49.43 8.03
N VAL A 718 20.29 -50.54 7.32
CA VAL A 718 21.35 -51.57 7.55
C VAL A 718 21.05 -52.61 8.66
N GLY A 719 21.03 -53.94 8.43
CA GLY A 719 21.20 -54.77 7.24
C GLY A 719 21.26 -56.28 7.59
N PHE A 720 20.71 -57.12 6.68
CA PHE A 720 20.98 -58.55 6.38
C PHE A 720 20.67 -59.67 7.42
N PRO A 721 20.53 -60.97 7.02
CA PRO A 721 20.50 -61.58 5.66
C PRO A 721 19.37 -62.61 5.41
N GLY A 722 19.18 -62.97 4.13
CA GLY A 722 18.84 -64.35 3.73
C GLY A 722 17.66 -64.55 2.78
N THR A 723 18.00 -64.88 1.51
CA THR A 723 17.37 -65.89 0.62
C THR A 723 15.85 -65.88 0.41
N SER A 724 15.24 -66.04 -0.75
CA SER A 724 15.62 -66.36 -2.13
C SER A 724 14.28 -66.55 -2.88
N THR A 725 14.24 -66.35 -4.20
CA THR A 725 13.18 -66.78 -5.15
C THR A 725 11.81 -66.09 -4.99
N GLY A 726 11.08 -65.68 -6.03
CA GLY A 726 11.22 -65.74 -7.48
C GLY A 726 9.87 -65.39 -8.11
N PHE A 727 9.92 -64.82 -9.32
CA PHE A 727 8.97 -64.91 -10.44
C PHE A 727 7.47 -64.56 -10.26
N ASP A 728 7.00 -63.74 -11.23
CA ASP A 728 5.76 -63.82 -12.04
C ASP A 728 4.42 -64.11 -11.30
N ASP A 729 3.27 -63.52 -11.60
CA ASP A 729 2.74 -63.06 -12.87
C ASP A 729 1.32 -62.47 -12.62
N MET A 730 0.78 -61.79 -13.63
CA MET A 730 -0.64 -61.62 -13.98
C MET A 730 -1.64 -60.81 -13.08
N LEU A 731 -2.14 -59.75 -13.72
CA LEU A 731 -3.53 -59.22 -13.79
C LEU A 731 -4.68 -60.24 -13.55
N PRO A 732 -5.97 -59.84 -13.61
CA PRO A 732 -6.72 -58.74 -12.98
C PRO A 732 -8.07 -59.28 -12.37
N PHE A 733 -8.97 -58.39 -11.89
CA PHE A 733 -10.44 -58.38 -12.13
C PHE A 733 -11.25 -57.75 -10.98
N THR A 734 -11.99 -56.70 -11.35
CA THR A 734 -13.38 -56.34 -11.00
C THR A 734 -13.97 -56.70 -9.63
N GLN A 735 -14.47 -55.68 -8.92
CA GLN A 735 -15.88 -55.27 -9.00
C GLN A 735 -16.00 -53.77 -8.74
#